data_AF-A0A0W0TVW7-F1
#
_entry.id   AF-A0A0W0TVW7-F1
#
_cell.length_a   1.000
_cell.length_b   1.000
_cell.length_c   1.000
_cell.angle_alpha   90.00
_cell.angle_beta   90.00
_cell.angle_gamma   90.00
#
_symmetry.space_group_name_H-M   'P 1'
#
loop_
_entity.id
_entity.type
_entity.pdbx_description
1 polymer ?
#
loop_
_entity_poly.entity_id
_entity_poly.type
_entity_poly.pdbx_seq_one_letter_code
_entity_poly.pdbx_strand_id
1 'polypeptide(L)'
;MFLYKKHLERLRKKMRSFSIPLSPTHALHLQFTAETRRQFGFSFLQRVSWHQQKGTVLGQFSHDLLIWSDADKPVLIPKKNLPELTLLHEHTYSPKLTEVIKNLFNEDIVILAKNMADLERFEEKIPLLYQEGNLELTALAEASWGQWLSVAPLVLELLATMFREYVDCQEQSFLEVPKAKQGADCHTAIMQFTFNTLLDIKPDYADKTVMAPYFSMANQLAHYFYTQALMNPVKKNEVDNALDAQIDLVPDAVAALVCAMMGAGKDTFIHHACYLLWIKELFPDGIPGLMPHQFNLDEWYRDNPDKVIVLYRQLMADPHFIACNDRLQKNRQPAVQFEIAKLRYFYVHALFKTSSPRIPPRQDALHPLLQLVRNNWPDAVQFLIQELNGPAFNDRVPCFYLDRDVALALSHYYGRSFNYSDNELAWSFWQKGKTMPSPHARLFDQSHIKTKLEVLFERGDTQHVAIQRLKDDAQAGHPVALQYLRETSHHVPRAALACLEFFAGKQTLTSFQYDEAKIFYSLASQQNRALAARWYSDILKHHKKLTLKTLLVWVEEGHEFAIEALELKIKEYLKKGEVDAIEKKILPLLEREAILKNLLPEIVILLIQYMDKVWRDDFADDERDVDEQSPVFCNEWLLTFLHRLKRMPLSNKKQLIPFLLKHTAALLTDEGHLLLLQLVAQEYSFSELAVATWLKSIAALLINHTQGKSNLFKLKIDEFLLNNPHVVKALAVCQDSRMRLTGNPFFAKAVKALEGSSDVPDYHEEDTVRSSIP
;
A
#
# COMPACT_ATOMS: atom_id res chain seq x y z
N MET A 1 9.33 -4.79 17.64
CA MET A 1 8.84 -5.25 18.96
C MET A 1 7.57 -4.58 19.49
N PHE A 2 7.34 -3.26 19.32
CA PHE A 2 6.05 -2.62 19.71
C PHE A 2 4.84 -3.21 18.97
N LEU A 3 5.02 -3.66 17.71
CA LEU A 3 4.01 -4.40 16.95
C LEU A 3 3.85 -5.83 17.47
N TYR A 4 4.93 -6.57 17.71
CA TYR A 4 4.85 -7.97 18.16
C TYR A 4 4.27 -8.10 19.58
N LYS A 5 4.73 -7.29 20.55
CA LYS A 5 4.14 -7.20 21.89
C LYS A 5 2.67 -6.78 21.83
N LYS A 6 2.31 -5.83 20.94
CA LYS A 6 0.92 -5.42 20.69
C LYS A 6 0.09 -6.49 19.98
N HIS A 7 0.67 -7.30 19.10
CA HIS A 7 0.03 -8.45 18.45
C HIS A 7 -0.18 -9.57 19.46
N LEU A 8 0.77 -9.80 20.36
CA LEU A 8 0.72 -10.76 21.45
C LEU A 8 -0.30 -10.34 22.53
N GLU A 9 -0.33 -9.07 22.89
CA GLU A 9 -1.38 -8.48 23.76
C GLU A 9 -2.75 -8.49 23.08
N ARG A 10 -2.84 -8.19 21.78
CA ARG A 10 -4.09 -8.30 21.00
C ARG A 10 -4.55 -9.75 20.92
N LEU A 11 -3.63 -10.71 20.78
CA LEU A 11 -3.92 -12.13 20.77
C LEU A 11 -4.39 -12.58 22.17
N ARG A 12 -3.66 -12.25 23.24
CA ARG A 12 -4.07 -12.47 24.63
C ARG A 12 -5.45 -11.88 24.90
N LYS A 13 -5.75 -10.67 24.41
CA LYS A 13 -7.07 -10.04 24.51
C LYS A 13 -8.14 -10.80 23.72
N LYS A 14 -7.83 -11.27 22.51
CA LYS A 14 -8.74 -12.09 21.70
C LYS A 14 -8.98 -13.48 22.31
N MET A 15 -7.98 -14.11 22.91
CA MET A 15 -8.08 -15.43 23.55
C MET A 15 -8.86 -15.41 24.87
N ARG A 16 -8.93 -14.26 25.54
CA ARG A 16 -9.80 -14.04 26.70
C ARG A 16 -11.29 -14.05 26.35
N SER A 17 -11.65 -13.75 25.11
CA SER A 17 -13.03 -13.71 24.63
C SER A 17 -13.09 -14.07 23.15
N PHE A 18 -12.97 -15.36 22.86
CA PHE A 18 -13.01 -15.86 21.49
C PHE A 18 -14.39 -16.43 21.17
N SER A 19 -14.97 -16.07 20.03
CA SER A 19 -16.30 -16.53 19.62
C SER A 19 -16.21 -17.40 18.37
N ILE A 20 -16.61 -18.67 18.45
CA ILE A 20 -16.76 -19.55 17.28
C ILE A 20 -18.22 -19.49 16.83
N PRO A 21 -18.52 -18.99 15.61
CA PRO A 21 -19.87 -19.04 15.09
C PRO A 21 -20.26 -20.50 14.81
N LEU A 22 -21.27 -21.00 15.53
CA LEU A 22 -21.88 -22.32 15.30
C LEU A 22 -23.03 -22.24 14.29
N SER A 23 -23.68 -21.07 14.21
CA SER A 23 -24.71 -20.72 13.22
C SER A 23 -24.76 -19.20 13.03
N PRO A 24 -25.53 -18.65 12.06
CA PRO A 24 -25.67 -17.21 11.85
C PRO A 24 -26.19 -16.44 13.09
N THR A 25 -26.83 -17.14 14.03
CA THR A 25 -27.44 -16.56 15.24
C THR A 25 -26.80 -17.03 16.54
N HIS A 26 -25.88 -18.00 16.51
CA HIS A 26 -25.28 -18.58 17.71
C HIS A 26 -23.76 -18.63 17.63
N ALA A 27 -23.10 -18.07 18.65
CA ALA A 27 -21.66 -18.10 18.81
C ALA A 27 -21.27 -18.79 20.14
N LEU A 28 -20.29 -19.68 20.08
CA LEU A 28 -19.68 -20.30 21.23
C LEU A 28 -18.58 -19.40 21.77
N HIS A 29 -18.77 -18.84 22.96
CA HIS A 29 -17.78 -18.02 23.63
C HIS A 29 -16.81 -18.89 24.43
N LEU A 30 -15.54 -18.78 24.11
CA LEU A 30 -14.45 -19.54 24.69
C LEU A 30 -13.45 -18.62 25.34
N GLN A 31 -12.86 -19.14 26.41
CA GLN A 31 -11.75 -18.52 27.09
C GLN A 31 -10.58 -19.50 27.08
N PHE A 32 -9.41 -19.01 26.70
CA PHE A 32 -8.16 -19.71 26.96
C PHE A 32 -7.18 -18.73 27.59
N THR A 33 -6.91 -18.94 28.88
CA THR A 33 -5.92 -18.18 29.64
C THR A 33 -4.89 -19.13 30.26
N ALA A 34 -3.81 -18.56 30.82
CA ALA A 34 -2.85 -19.34 31.62
C ALA A 34 -3.53 -20.14 32.74
N GLU A 35 -4.63 -19.62 33.31
CA GLU A 35 -5.44 -20.33 34.31
C GLU A 35 -6.13 -21.56 33.74
N THR A 36 -6.70 -21.48 32.53
CA THR A 36 -7.23 -22.64 31.81
C THR A 36 -6.14 -23.70 31.60
N ARG A 37 -4.94 -23.30 31.13
CA ARG A 37 -3.84 -24.25 30.97
C ARG A 37 -3.45 -24.91 32.30
N ARG A 38 -3.29 -24.14 33.37
CA ARG A 38 -2.96 -24.69 34.70
C ARG A 38 -4.04 -25.63 35.22
N GLN A 39 -5.31 -25.31 34.96
CA GLN A 39 -6.45 -26.08 35.42
C GLN A 39 -6.59 -27.42 34.69
N PHE A 40 -6.29 -27.47 33.39
CA PHE A 40 -6.57 -28.63 32.53
C PHE A 40 -5.32 -29.35 32.01
N GLY A 41 -4.13 -28.75 32.07
CA GLY A 41 -2.85 -29.37 31.67
C GLY A 41 -2.60 -29.43 30.16
N PHE A 42 -3.50 -28.88 29.33
CA PHE A 42 -3.38 -28.88 27.87
C PHE A 42 -3.22 -27.46 27.32
N SER A 43 -2.52 -27.35 26.19
CA SER A 43 -2.20 -26.09 25.51
C SER A 43 -3.21 -25.77 24.40
N PHE A 44 -3.33 -24.49 24.06
CA PHE A 44 -4.23 -24.06 22.97
C PHE A 44 -3.78 -24.66 21.63
N LEU A 45 -4.73 -25.15 20.84
CA LEU A 45 -4.51 -25.87 19.58
C LEU A 45 -3.69 -27.17 19.70
N GLN A 46 -3.53 -27.70 20.92
CA GLN A 46 -2.86 -28.97 21.14
C GLN A 46 -3.72 -30.14 20.65
N ARG A 47 -3.09 -31.09 19.96
CA ARG A 47 -3.74 -32.29 19.45
C ARG A 47 -3.79 -33.36 20.51
N VAL A 48 -4.96 -33.97 20.64
CA VAL A 48 -5.25 -34.97 21.67
C VAL A 48 -6.10 -36.10 21.12
N SER A 49 -5.95 -37.28 21.69
CA SER A 49 -6.82 -38.44 21.46
C SER A 49 -7.47 -38.94 22.74
N TRP A 50 -8.74 -39.36 22.63
CA TRP A 50 -9.52 -40.00 23.69
C TRP A 50 -10.47 -41.00 23.05
N HIS A 51 -10.63 -42.20 23.64
CA HIS A 51 -11.55 -43.25 23.15
C HIS A 51 -11.55 -43.45 21.62
N GLN A 52 -10.37 -43.56 21.01
CA GLN A 52 -10.18 -43.70 19.55
C GLN A 52 -10.62 -42.49 18.69
N GLN A 53 -11.06 -41.40 19.31
CA GLN A 53 -11.31 -40.12 18.67
C GLN A 53 -10.07 -39.24 18.77
N LYS A 54 -9.91 -38.36 17.79
CA LYS A 54 -8.87 -37.33 17.74
C LYS A 54 -9.51 -35.94 17.70
N GLY A 55 -8.82 -34.96 18.25
CA GLY A 55 -9.29 -33.59 18.26
C GLY A 55 -8.25 -32.58 18.69
N THR A 56 -8.66 -31.32 18.71
CA THR A 56 -7.81 -30.16 18.95
C THR A 56 -8.37 -29.32 20.08
N VAL A 57 -7.56 -29.01 21.09
CA VAL A 57 -7.97 -28.19 22.24
C VAL A 57 -8.23 -26.75 21.80
N LEU A 58 -9.44 -26.24 22.02
CA LEU A 58 -9.82 -24.85 21.70
C LEU A 58 -10.00 -23.97 22.92
N GLY A 59 -10.30 -24.57 24.07
CA GLY A 59 -10.15 -23.91 25.36
C GLY A 59 -11.22 -24.28 26.35
N GLN A 60 -11.59 -23.35 27.22
CA GLN A 60 -12.55 -23.62 28.29
C GLN A 60 -13.92 -23.06 27.94
N PHE A 61 -14.93 -23.89 28.20
CA PHE A 61 -16.33 -23.49 28.19
C PHE A 61 -16.93 -23.88 29.54
N SER A 62 -17.32 -22.90 30.34
CA SER A 62 -17.78 -23.12 31.72
C SER A 62 -16.70 -23.85 32.55
N HIS A 63 -16.96 -25.09 32.98
CA HIS A 63 -16.05 -25.90 33.80
C HIS A 63 -15.32 -27.02 33.04
N ASP A 64 -15.56 -27.13 31.73
CA ASP A 64 -15.08 -28.25 30.91
C ASP A 64 -14.09 -27.78 29.84
N LEU A 65 -13.20 -28.69 29.44
CA LEU A 65 -12.26 -28.46 28.35
C LEU A 65 -12.96 -28.73 27.02
N LEU A 66 -13.04 -27.73 26.16
CA LEU A 66 -13.55 -27.84 24.81
C LEU A 66 -12.46 -28.33 23.85
N ILE A 67 -12.76 -29.44 23.19
CA ILE A 67 -11.99 -30.03 22.11
C ILE A 67 -12.82 -30.00 20.83
N TRP A 68 -12.23 -29.57 19.72
CA TRP A 68 -12.80 -29.74 18.39
C TRP A 68 -12.39 -31.09 17.83
N SER A 69 -13.34 -32.02 17.69
CA SER A 69 -13.04 -33.34 17.14
C SER A 69 -12.80 -33.27 15.64
N ASP A 70 -12.06 -34.26 15.11
CA ASP A 70 -11.83 -34.40 13.66
C ASP A 70 -13.11 -34.72 12.88
N ALA A 71 -14.18 -35.12 13.58
CA ALA A 71 -15.52 -35.23 13.01
C ALA A 71 -16.25 -33.87 12.94
N ASP A 72 -15.52 -32.76 13.12
CA ASP A 72 -15.97 -31.38 13.04
C ASP A 72 -17.10 -31.02 14.00
N LYS A 73 -16.99 -31.51 15.24
CA LYS A 73 -17.91 -31.20 16.32
C LYS A 73 -17.18 -30.75 17.58
N PRO A 74 -17.68 -29.72 18.28
CA PRO A 74 -17.22 -29.39 19.62
C PRO A 74 -17.58 -30.52 20.60
N VAL A 75 -16.61 -30.93 21.42
CA VAL A 75 -16.72 -31.94 22.46
C VAL A 75 -16.26 -31.32 23.77
N LEU A 76 -17.09 -31.39 24.80
CA LEU A 76 -16.74 -30.95 26.15
C LEU A 76 -16.19 -32.15 26.94
N ILE A 77 -14.97 -32.02 27.44
CA ILE A 77 -14.33 -33.00 28.31
C ILE A 77 -14.34 -32.47 29.74
N PRO A 78 -15.09 -33.12 30.65
CA PRO A 78 -15.06 -32.78 32.05
C PRO A 78 -13.68 -32.99 32.67
N LYS A 79 -13.34 -32.18 33.68
CA LYS A 79 -12.03 -32.26 34.37
C LYS A 79 -11.67 -33.68 34.86
N LYS A 80 -12.66 -34.46 35.28
CA LYS A 80 -12.50 -35.86 35.72
C LYS A 80 -12.01 -36.83 34.63
N ASN A 81 -12.22 -36.49 33.36
CA ASN A 81 -11.88 -37.33 32.20
C ASN A 81 -10.59 -36.88 31.51
N LEU A 82 -9.89 -35.87 32.05
CA LEU A 82 -8.60 -35.42 31.49
C LEU A 82 -7.51 -36.50 31.44
N PRO A 83 -7.39 -37.43 32.42
CA PRO A 83 -6.38 -38.49 32.35
C PRO A 83 -6.54 -39.44 31.14
N GLU A 84 -7.71 -39.45 30.51
CA GLU A 84 -8.00 -40.28 29.32
C GLU A 84 -7.48 -39.64 28.02
N LEU A 85 -7.05 -38.37 28.08
CA LEU A 85 -6.49 -37.65 26.94
C LEU A 85 -5.01 -37.97 26.78
N THR A 86 -4.66 -38.40 25.57
CA THR A 86 -3.28 -38.66 25.14
C THR A 86 -2.83 -37.60 24.15
N LEU A 87 -1.59 -37.15 24.28
CA LEU A 87 -1.01 -36.11 23.41
C LEU A 87 -0.63 -36.69 22.05
N LEU A 88 -0.99 -36.00 20.98
CA LEU A 88 -0.59 -36.34 19.61
C LEU A 88 0.46 -35.34 19.10
N HIS A 89 1.51 -35.84 18.46
CA HIS A 89 2.54 -35.02 17.82
C HIS A 89 2.18 -34.56 16.40
N GLU A 90 0.97 -34.87 15.93
CA GLU A 90 0.46 -34.42 14.63
C GLU A 90 0.16 -32.91 14.63
N HIS A 91 0.37 -32.23 13.50
CA HIS A 91 0.13 -30.78 13.37
C HIS A 91 -0.96 -30.41 12.36
N THR A 92 -1.59 -31.41 11.75
CA THR A 92 -2.69 -31.26 10.79
C THR A 92 -4.03 -31.16 11.51
N TYR A 93 -4.79 -30.12 11.18
CA TYR A 93 -6.15 -29.90 11.68
C TYR A 93 -7.19 -30.34 10.65
N SER A 94 -8.43 -30.54 11.09
CA SER A 94 -9.52 -30.76 10.14
C SER A 94 -9.66 -29.54 9.20
N PRO A 95 -10.13 -29.73 7.96
CA PRO A 95 -10.29 -28.64 6.99
C PRO A 95 -11.15 -27.50 7.53
N LYS A 96 -12.26 -27.84 8.22
CA LYS A 96 -13.19 -26.88 8.79
C LYS A 96 -12.61 -26.12 9.97
N LEU A 97 -11.85 -26.80 10.85
CA LEU A 97 -11.14 -26.11 11.92
C LEU A 97 -10.05 -25.18 11.37
N THR A 98 -9.36 -25.61 10.30
CA THR A 98 -8.39 -24.78 9.60
C THR A 98 -9.03 -23.51 9.04
N GLU A 99 -10.21 -23.63 8.44
CA GLU A 99 -10.99 -22.48 7.94
C GLU A 99 -11.47 -21.56 9.07
N VAL A 100 -12.00 -22.12 10.16
CA VAL A 100 -12.42 -21.37 11.36
C VAL A 100 -11.24 -20.61 11.97
N ILE A 101 -10.08 -21.27 12.09
CA ILE A 101 -8.85 -20.66 12.59
C ILE A 101 -8.38 -19.55 11.64
N LYS A 102 -8.37 -19.76 10.32
CA LYS A 102 -8.00 -18.74 9.31
C LYS A 102 -8.95 -17.54 9.27
N ASN A 103 -10.24 -17.77 9.46
CA ASN A 103 -11.26 -16.72 9.47
C ASN A 103 -11.17 -15.85 10.74
N LEU A 104 -10.74 -16.42 11.87
CA LEU A 104 -10.66 -15.72 13.14
C LEU A 104 -9.26 -15.17 13.46
N PHE A 105 -8.23 -15.75 12.86
CA PHE A 105 -6.82 -15.41 13.01
C PHE A 105 -6.11 -15.41 11.64
N ASN A 106 -5.45 -14.32 11.26
CA ASN A 106 -4.55 -14.31 10.10
C ASN A 106 -3.50 -15.43 10.24
N GLU A 107 -2.95 -15.98 9.15
CA GLU A 107 -1.96 -17.08 9.22
C GLU A 107 -0.78 -16.77 10.15
N ASP A 108 -0.29 -15.52 10.17
CA ASP A 108 0.73 -15.04 11.12
C ASP A 108 0.30 -15.17 12.58
N ILE A 109 -0.98 -14.94 12.88
CA ILE A 109 -1.57 -15.01 14.23
C ILE A 109 -1.77 -16.46 14.68
N VAL A 110 -2.01 -17.40 13.75
CA VAL A 110 -2.09 -18.84 14.06
C VAL A 110 -0.73 -19.38 14.48
N ILE A 111 0.32 -18.99 13.75
CA ILE A 111 1.71 -19.28 14.11
C ILE A 111 2.04 -18.63 15.47
N LEU A 112 1.63 -17.38 15.67
CA LEU A 112 1.79 -16.67 16.96
C LEU A 112 1.05 -17.35 18.12
N ALA A 113 -0.12 -17.94 17.87
CA ALA A 113 -0.94 -18.62 18.88
C ALA A 113 -0.38 -19.99 19.28
N LYS A 114 0.16 -20.74 18.31
CA LYS A 114 0.97 -21.94 18.60
C LYS A 114 2.19 -21.59 19.43
N ASN A 115 2.93 -20.58 18.98
CA ASN A 115 4.12 -20.11 19.68
C ASN A 115 3.76 -19.52 21.06
N MET A 116 2.55 -18.97 21.27
CA MET A 116 2.10 -18.52 22.59
C MET A 116 1.83 -19.67 23.57
N ALA A 117 1.26 -20.77 23.11
CA ALA A 117 1.07 -21.96 23.93
C ALA A 117 2.42 -22.52 24.42
N ASP A 118 3.43 -22.50 23.56
CA ASP A 118 4.80 -22.87 23.93
C ASP A 118 5.48 -21.77 24.77
N LEU A 119 5.27 -20.48 24.43
CA LEU A 119 5.74 -19.32 25.16
C LEU A 119 5.26 -19.33 26.60
N GLU A 120 3.97 -19.56 26.88
CA GLU A 120 3.44 -19.63 28.24
C GLU A 120 4.03 -20.81 29.03
N ARG A 121 4.55 -21.86 28.36
CA ARG A 121 5.23 -22.99 29.02
C ARG A 121 6.59 -22.59 29.55
N PHE A 122 7.27 -21.76 28.76
CA PHE A 122 8.62 -21.29 29.03
C PHE A 122 8.61 -19.99 29.85
N GLU A 123 7.74 -19.01 29.60
CA GLU A 123 7.69 -17.70 30.26
C GLU A 123 7.54 -17.82 31.79
N GLU A 124 6.75 -18.76 32.30
CA GLU A 124 6.65 -19.04 33.75
C GLU A 124 7.93 -19.69 34.34
N LYS A 125 8.74 -20.32 33.49
CA LYS A 125 9.93 -21.09 33.87
C LYS A 125 11.25 -20.44 33.45
N ILE A 126 11.22 -19.39 32.63
CA ILE A 126 12.40 -18.66 32.15
C ILE A 126 13.16 -18.02 33.32
N PRO A 127 12.51 -17.40 34.32
CA PRO A 127 13.22 -16.92 35.50
C PRO A 127 13.92 -18.03 36.29
N LEU A 128 13.45 -19.27 36.15
CA LEU A 128 14.00 -20.45 36.82
C LEU A 128 15.17 -21.08 36.03
N LEU A 129 15.34 -20.76 34.73
CA LEU A 129 16.44 -21.28 33.90
C LEU A 129 17.82 -20.90 34.45
N TYR A 130 17.91 -19.74 35.08
CA TYR A 130 19.15 -19.18 35.59
C TYR A 130 19.23 -19.23 37.13
N GLN A 131 18.46 -20.11 37.78
CA GLN A 131 18.56 -20.34 39.23
C GLN A 131 19.48 -21.53 39.53
N GLU A 132 20.29 -21.41 40.59
CA GLU A 132 21.19 -22.48 41.04
C GLU A 132 20.40 -23.78 41.33
N GLY A 133 20.83 -24.89 40.71
CA GLY A 133 20.24 -26.22 40.94
C GLY A 133 19.10 -26.62 39.99
N ASN A 134 18.71 -25.78 39.03
CA ASN A 134 17.58 -26.08 38.12
C ASN A 134 18.00 -26.57 36.73
N LEU A 135 19.01 -27.46 36.67
CA LEU A 135 19.47 -28.12 35.43
C LEU A 135 18.39 -28.96 34.73
N GLU A 136 17.33 -29.34 35.46
CA GLU A 136 16.20 -30.06 34.87
C GLU A 136 15.48 -29.23 33.81
N LEU A 137 15.48 -27.90 33.92
CA LEU A 137 14.84 -27.02 32.95
C LEU A 137 15.69 -26.79 31.70
N THR A 138 17.01 -26.70 31.83
CA THR A 138 17.92 -26.67 30.68
C THR A 138 17.86 -28.01 29.93
N ALA A 139 17.89 -29.13 30.65
CA ALA A 139 17.71 -30.46 30.08
C ALA A 139 16.35 -30.64 29.40
N LEU A 140 15.27 -30.08 29.97
CA LEU A 140 13.95 -30.08 29.33
C LEU A 140 13.93 -29.24 28.05
N ALA A 141 14.57 -28.07 28.05
CA ALA A 141 14.67 -27.22 26.87
C ALA A 141 15.49 -27.89 25.76
N GLU A 142 16.58 -28.58 26.11
CA GLU A 142 17.40 -29.38 25.18
C GLU A 142 16.62 -30.57 24.62
N ALA A 143 15.87 -31.30 25.46
CA ALA A 143 15.00 -32.39 25.01
C ALA A 143 13.86 -31.91 24.08
N SER A 144 13.54 -30.61 24.11
CA SER A 144 12.52 -29.98 23.26
C SER A 144 13.10 -28.81 22.45
N TRP A 145 14.32 -28.96 21.94
CA TRP A 145 15.09 -27.88 21.29
C TRP A 145 14.32 -27.12 20.21
N GLY A 146 13.60 -27.81 19.33
CA GLY A 146 12.79 -27.16 18.29
C GLY A 146 11.67 -26.25 18.82
N GLN A 147 11.06 -26.61 19.95
CA GLN A 147 10.05 -25.79 20.63
C GLN A 147 10.69 -24.65 21.42
N TRP A 148 11.89 -24.87 21.97
CA TRP A 148 12.66 -23.80 22.61
C TRP A 148 13.05 -22.71 21.59
N LEU A 149 13.59 -23.10 20.43
CA LEU A 149 14.03 -22.16 19.40
C LEU A 149 12.90 -21.37 18.73
N SER A 150 11.65 -21.87 18.74
CA SER A 150 10.49 -21.10 18.26
C SER A 150 10.07 -20.01 19.25
N VAL A 151 10.40 -20.17 20.53
CA VAL A 151 10.03 -19.27 21.63
C VAL A 151 11.15 -18.30 21.99
N ALA A 152 12.40 -18.75 22.06
CA ALA A 152 13.54 -17.98 22.54
C ALA A 152 13.71 -16.60 21.86
N PRO A 153 13.52 -16.43 20.54
CA PRO A 153 13.56 -15.11 19.90
C PRO A 153 12.49 -14.13 20.41
N LEU A 154 11.35 -14.64 20.93
CA LEU A 154 10.21 -13.84 21.38
C LEU A 154 10.40 -13.29 22.80
N VAL A 155 11.27 -13.94 23.59
CA VAL A 155 11.56 -13.63 25.00
C VAL A 155 12.99 -13.17 25.21
N LEU A 156 13.68 -12.82 24.13
CA LEU A 156 15.12 -12.56 24.16
C LEU A 156 15.50 -11.42 25.13
N GLU A 157 14.64 -10.42 25.29
CA GLU A 157 14.82 -9.35 26.27
C GLU A 157 14.77 -9.89 27.71
N LEU A 158 13.80 -10.77 28.02
CA LEU A 158 13.69 -11.42 29.32
C LEU A 158 14.87 -12.36 29.56
N LEU A 159 15.26 -13.16 28.57
CA LEU A 159 16.44 -14.02 28.66
C LEU A 159 17.71 -13.22 28.93
N ALA A 160 17.91 -12.10 28.24
CA ALA A 160 19.07 -11.24 28.46
C ALA A 160 19.08 -10.60 29.86
N THR A 161 17.90 -10.25 30.38
CA THR A 161 17.75 -9.66 31.71
C THR A 161 18.10 -10.70 32.78
N MET A 162 17.51 -11.90 32.67
CA MET A 162 17.75 -12.97 33.63
C MET A 162 19.18 -13.51 33.55
N PHE A 163 19.74 -13.59 32.35
CA PHE A 163 21.15 -13.95 32.18
C PHE A 163 22.08 -12.92 32.81
N ARG A 164 21.81 -11.62 32.64
CA ARG A 164 22.60 -10.57 33.29
C ARG A 164 22.54 -10.68 34.82
N GLU A 165 21.35 -10.77 35.39
CA GLU A 165 21.17 -10.92 36.84
C GLU A 165 21.91 -12.15 37.37
N TYR A 166 21.86 -13.25 36.62
CA TYR A 166 22.61 -14.46 36.95
C TYR A 166 24.12 -14.25 36.94
N VAL A 167 24.67 -13.65 35.88
CA VAL A 167 26.11 -13.35 35.78
C VAL A 167 26.54 -12.42 36.92
N ASP A 168 25.79 -11.36 37.19
CA ASP A 168 26.08 -10.41 38.27
C ASP A 168 26.08 -11.10 39.65
N CYS A 169 25.11 -11.99 39.91
CA CYS A 169 25.06 -12.79 41.14
C CYS A 169 26.23 -13.78 41.27
N GLN A 170 26.65 -14.41 40.17
CA GLN A 170 27.77 -15.34 40.17
C GLN A 170 29.09 -14.59 40.41
N GLU A 171 29.33 -13.45 39.75
CA GLU A 171 30.51 -12.61 39.95
C GLU A 171 30.64 -12.14 41.40
N GLN A 172 29.53 -11.74 42.05
CA GLN A 172 29.51 -11.39 43.47
C GLN A 172 29.81 -12.60 44.37
N SER A 173 29.30 -13.78 44.03
CA SER A 173 29.52 -15.02 44.79
C SER A 173 30.96 -15.53 44.70
N PHE A 174 31.67 -15.28 43.59
CA PHE A 174 33.10 -15.63 43.46
C PHE A 174 34.04 -14.82 44.37
N LEU A 175 33.60 -13.64 44.84
CA LEU A 175 34.34 -12.84 45.83
C LEU A 175 34.16 -13.37 47.27
N GLU A 176 33.15 -14.20 47.51
CA GLU A 176 32.75 -14.72 48.82
C GLU A 176 32.90 -16.26 48.90
N VAL A 177 34.15 -16.75 49.05
CA VAL A 177 34.54 -18.16 49.35
C VAL A 177 34.39 -19.16 48.18
N PRO A 178 35.40 -20.01 47.89
CA PRO A 178 35.30 -21.03 46.84
C PRO A 178 34.32 -22.13 47.28
N LYS A 179 33.13 -22.20 46.66
CA LYS A 179 32.19 -23.33 46.83
C LYS A 179 32.66 -24.57 46.03
N ALA A 180 32.22 -25.73 46.51
CA ALA A 180 32.58 -27.06 46.04
C ALA A 180 32.30 -27.32 44.54
N LYS A 181 33.02 -28.30 43.95
CA LYS A 181 33.01 -28.69 42.52
C LYS A 181 31.62 -28.81 41.86
N GLN A 182 30.57 -29.20 42.59
CA GLN A 182 29.21 -29.30 42.05
C GLN A 182 28.59 -27.96 41.61
N GLY A 183 29.01 -26.82 42.17
CA GLY A 183 28.53 -25.50 41.75
C GLY A 183 29.15 -25.03 40.42
N ALA A 184 30.40 -25.40 40.16
CA ALA A 184 31.13 -25.06 38.93
C ALA A 184 30.57 -25.81 37.70
N ASP A 185 30.16 -27.07 37.88
CA ASP A 185 29.57 -27.89 36.81
C ASP A 185 28.20 -27.33 36.37
N CYS A 186 27.38 -26.86 37.31
CA CYS A 186 26.08 -26.24 37.01
C CYS A 186 26.22 -24.93 36.23
N HIS A 187 27.17 -24.07 36.63
CA HIS A 187 27.43 -22.80 35.97
C HIS A 187 27.90 -22.97 34.52
N THR A 188 28.82 -23.91 34.30
CA THR A 188 29.34 -24.23 32.96
C THR A 188 28.23 -24.74 32.04
N ALA A 189 27.34 -25.60 32.55
CA ALA A 189 26.20 -26.09 31.78
C ALA A 189 25.22 -24.98 31.38
N ILE A 190 24.95 -24.02 32.27
CA ILE A 190 24.10 -22.86 31.97
C ILE A 190 24.75 -21.98 30.89
N MET A 191 26.04 -21.69 31.02
CA MET A 191 26.79 -20.90 30.02
C MET A 191 26.79 -21.57 28.64
N GLN A 192 27.01 -22.89 28.59
CA GLN A 192 26.97 -23.67 27.35
C GLN A 192 25.57 -23.70 26.72
N PHE A 193 24.52 -23.85 27.53
CA PHE A 193 23.13 -23.79 27.08
C PHE A 193 22.79 -22.43 26.46
N THR A 194 23.19 -21.33 27.11
CA THR A 194 22.97 -19.98 26.60
C THR A 194 23.76 -19.74 25.31
N PHE A 195 25.01 -20.19 25.24
CA PHE A 195 25.82 -20.13 24.02
C PHE A 195 25.16 -20.88 22.86
N ASN A 196 24.78 -22.14 23.06
CA ASN A 196 24.08 -22.95 22.07
C ASN A 196 22.75 -22.31 21.63
N THR A 197 22.02 -21.71 22.57
CA THR A 197 20.80 -20.97 22.26
C THR A 197 21.10 -19.81 21.32
N LEU A 198 22.11 -18.98 21.59
CA LEU A 198 22.46 -17.84 20.74
C LEU A 198 22.93 -18.24 19.33
N LEU A 199 23.62 -19.38 19.20
CA LEU A 199 24.05 -19.92 17.91
C LEU A 199 22.86 -20.32 17.04
N ASP A 200 21.84 -20.94 17.63
CA ASP A 200 20.72 -21.54 16.90
C ASP A 200 19.49 -20.65 16.74
N ILE A 201 19.33 -19.61 17.55
CA ILE A 201 18.22 -18.67 17.36
C ILE A 201 18.40 -17.86 16.08
N LYS A 202 17.27 -17.64 15.41
CA LYS A 202 17.18 -16.78 14.23
C LYS A 202 16.28 -15.58 14.55
N PRO A 203 16.77 -14.58 15.31
CA PRO A 203 16.00 -13.38 15.56
C PRO A 203 15.74 -12.61 14.27
N ASP A 204 14.75 -11.72 14.30
CA ASP A 204 14.60 -10.73 13.24
C ASP A 204 15.75 -9.72 13.31
N TYR A 205 16.78 -9.96 12.49
CA TYR A 205 17.98 -9.13 12.46
C TYR A 205 17.74 -7.67 12.03
N ALA A 206 16.56 -7.36 11.46
CA ALA A 206 16.18 -5.99 11.16
C ALA A 206 15.62 -5.24 12.40
N ASP A 207 15.17 -5.97 13.41
CA ASP A 207 14.60 -5.39 14.63
C ASP A 207 15.69 -5.01 15.63
N LYS A 208 16.06 -3.72 15.63
CA LYS A 208 17.04 -3.15 16.57
C LYS A 208 16.72 -3.43 18.05
N THR A 209 15.43 -3.55 18.40
CA THR A 209 15.02 -3.79 19.79
C THR A 209 15.23 -5.23 20.23
N VAL A 210 15.19 -6.19 19.29
CA VAL A 210 15.53 -7.60 19.54
C VAL A 210 17.05 -7.83 19.46
N MET A 211 17.72 -7.14 18.54
CA MET A 211 19.17 -7.28 18.39
C MET A 211 19.96 -6.65 19.55
N ALA A 212 19.41 -5.66 20.24
CA ALA A 212 20.05 -5.08 21.43
C ALA A 212 20.33 -6.11 22.54
N PRO A 213 19.34 -6.88 23.05
CA PRO A 213 19.57 -7.93 24.03
C PRO A 213 20.39 -9.10 23.47
N TYR A 214 20.19 -9.48 22.19
CA TYR A 214 21.02 -10.50 21.53
C TYR A 214 22.52 -10.19 21.65
N PHE A 215 22.92 -8.99 21.23
CA PHE A 215 24.32 -8.55 21.28
C PHE A 215 24.83 -8.39 22.71
N SER A 216 23.98 -7.98 23.66
CA SER A 216 24.35 -7.89 25.07
C SER A 216 24.71 -9.26 25.65
N MET A 217 23.90 -10.29 25.38
CA MET A 217 24.18 -11.65 25.85
C MET A 217 25.44 -12.23 25.20
N ALA A 218 25.61 -12.01 23.88
CA ALA A 218 26.81 -12.44 23.17
C ALA A 218 28.09 -11.81 23.76
N ASN A 219 28.07 -10.51 24.08
CA ASN A 219 29.23 -9.85 24.71
C ASN A 219 29.51 -10.38 26.12
N GLN A 220 28.48 -10.63 26.94
CA GLN A 220 28.65 -11.21 28.29
C GLN A 220 29.25 -12.62 28.22
N LEU A 221 28.78 -13.46 27.29
CA LEU A 221 29.39 -14.77 27.05
C LEU A 221 30.84 -14.63 26.52
N ALA A 222 31.12 -13.64 25.67
CA ALA A 222 32.49 -13.39 25.21
C ALA A 222 33.42 -13.06 26.39
N HIS A 223 32.99 -12.20 27.32
CA HIS A 223 33.73 -11.87 28.56
C HIS A 223 33.96 -13.11 29.43
N TYR A 224 32.93 -13.91 29.63
CA TYR A 224 33.01 -15.13 30.41
C TYR A 224 34.03 -16.12 29.80
N PHE A 225 33.85 -16.51 28.54
CA PHE A 225 34.72 -17.48 27.88
C PHE A 225 36.16 -16.96 27.72
N TYR A 226 36.35 -15.65 27.48
CA TYR A 226 37.67 -15.04 27.47
C TYR A 226 38.38 -15.20 28.82
N THR A 227 37.66 -14.97 29.93
CA THR A 227 38.21 -15.12 31.28
C THR A 227 38.53 -16.58 31.59
N GLN A 228 37.66 -17.52 31.22
CA GLN A 228 37.92 -18.96 31.38
C GLN A 228 39.14 -19.41 30.58
N ALA A 229 39.27 -18.97 29.32
CA ALA A 229 40.41 -19.29 28.48
C ALA A 229 41.75 -18.77 29.04
N LEU A 230 41.75 -17.63 29.73
CA LEU A 230 42.94 -17.12 30.42
C LEU A 230 43.29 -17.92 31.68
N MET A 231 42.28 -18.37 32.43
CA MET A 231 42.50 -19.13 33.68
C MET A 231 42.91 -20.58 33.40
N ASN A 232 42.38 -21.18 32.34
CA ASN A 232 42.60 -22.57 31.96
C ASN A 232 43.16 -22.67 30.52
N PRO A 233 44.41 -22.25 30.28
CA PRO A 233 45.00 -22.32 28.95
C PRO A 233 45.14 -23.79 28.51
N VAL A 234 44.54 -24.14 27.38
CA VAL A 234 44.58 -25.50 26.81
C VAL A 234 46.04 -25.86 26.48
N LYS A 235 46.54 -26.98 27.03
CA LYS A 235 47.89 -27.47 26.72
C LYS A 235 47.85 -28.23 25.40
N LYS A 236 48.67 -27.81 24.42
CA LYS A 236 48.79 -28.39 23.06
C LYS A 236 48.97 -29.92 22.98
N ASN A 237 49.35 -30.61 24.06
CA ASN A 237 49.61 -32.05 24.08
C ASN A 237 48.41 -32.92 24.51
N GLU A 238 47.28 -32.32 24.93
CA GLU A 238 46.09 -33.07 25.39
C GLU A 238 45.00 -33.22 24.30
N VAL A 239 45.13 -32.47 23.19
CA VAL A 239 44.13 -32.41 22.11
C VAL A 239 44.14 -33.67 21.23
N ASP A 240 45.30 -34.30 21.04
CA ASP A 240 45.44 -35.46 20.13
C ASP A 240 44.78 -36.75 20.65
N ASN A 241 44.50 -36.86 21.96
CA ASN A 241 43.93 -38.07 22.57
C ASN A 241 42.43 -37.95 22.93
N ALA A 242 41.83 -36.77 22.84
CA ALA A 242 40.44 -36.51 23.24
C ALA A 242 39.47 -36.25 22.07
N LEU A 243 39.99 -36.15 20.84
CA LEU A 243 39.22 -35.81 19.63
C LEU A 243 38.08 -36.80 19.31
N ASP A 244 38.17 -38.04 19.78
CA ASP A 244 37.19 -39.10 19.51
C ASP A 244 36.07 -39.22 20.57
N ALA A 245 36.13 -38.48 21.69
CA ALA A 245 35.22 -38.72 22.83
C ALA A 245 34.29 -37.55 23.24
N GLN A 246 34.58 -36.30 22.87
CA GLN A 246 33.71 -35.15 23.23
C GLN A 246 33.69 -34.09 22.12
N ILE A 247 32.85 -34.31 21.10
CA ILE A 247 32.60 -33.35 20.02
C ILE A 247 31.69 -32.19 20.49
N ASP A 248 31.02 -32.32 21.65
CA ASP A 248 29.93 -31.42 22.06
C ASP A 248 30.37 -30.16 22.83
N LEU A 249 31.61 -30.09 23.34
CA LEU A 249 32.10 -28.92 24.07
C LEU A 249 33.05 -28.08 23.19
N VAL A 250 32.68 -26.82 22.94
CA VAL A 250 33.52 -25.89 22.18
C VAL A 250 34.59 -25.31 23.10
N PRO A 251 35.87 -25.28 22.71
CA PRO A 251 36.93 -24.68 23.53
C PRO A 251 36.62 -23.22 23.87
N ASP A 252 36.91 -22.80 25.09
CA ASP A 252 36.58 -21.45 25.59
C ASP A 252 37.16 -20.33 24.70
N ALA A 253 38.37 -20.50 24.18
CA ALA A 253 38.98 -19.51 23.27
C ALA A 253 38.18 -19.36 21.95
N VAL A 254 37.66 -20.47 21.40
CA VAL A 254 36.82 -20.48 20.20
C VAL A 254 35.45 -19.90 20.52
N ALA A 255 34.83 -20.30 21.63
CA ALA A 255 33.54 -19.78 22.08
C ALA A 255 33.60 -18.25 22.34
N ALA A 256 34.69 -17.76 22.95
CA ALA A 256 34.94 -16.34 23.18
C ALA A 256 35.03 -15.55 21.87
N LEU A 257 35.76 -16.07 20.88
CA LEU A 257 35.90 -15.44 19.57
C LEU A 257 34.57 -15.41 18.80
N VAL A 258 33.84 -16.53 18.78
CA VAL A 258 32.53 -16.62 18.11
C VAL A 258 31.54 -15.66 18.76
N CYS A 259 31.50 -15.58 20.09
CA CYS A 259 30.67 -14.63 20.83
C CYS A 259 31.04 -13.17 20.55
N ALA A 260 32.34 -12.85 20.47
CA ALA A 260 32.81 -11.52 20.09
C ALA A 260 32.35 -11.13 18.67
N MET A 261 32.42 -12.06 17.70
CA MET A 261 31.91 -11.83 16.34
C MET A 261 30.39 -11.64 16.31
N MET A 262 29.65 -12.40 17.13
CA MET A 262 28.20 -12.24 17.27
C MET A 262 27.81 -10.89 17.85
N GLY A 263 28.59 -10.34 18.79
CA GLY A 263 28.34 -9.10 19.53
C GLY A 263 28.47 -7.80 18.72
N ALA A 264 28.85 -7.89 17.44
CA ALA A 264 28.97 -6.77 16.50
C ALA A 264 29.89 -5.63 16.98
N GLY A 265 30.95 -5.95 17.74
CA GLY A 265 31.93 -4.96 18.20
C GLY A 265 31.38 -3.88 19.13
N LYS A 266 30.19 -4.06 19.72
CA LYS A 266 29.57 -3.10 20.66
C LYS A 266 30.43 -2.84 21.90
N ASP A 267 31.11 -3.88 22.36
CA ASP A 267 32.17 -3.76 23.34
C ASP A 267 33.50 -3.96 22.60
N THR A 268 34.11 -2.84 22.23
CA THR A 268 35.34 -2.82 21.44
C THR A 268 36.50 -3.42 22.22
N PHE A 269 36.48 -3.35 23.56
CA PHE A 269 37.51 -3.95 24.40
C PHE A 269 37.46 -5.47 24.33
N ILE A 270 36.31 -6.10 24.62
CA ILE A 270 36.23 -7.58 24.62
C ILE A 270 36.41 -8.15 23.22
N HIS A 271 35.91 -7.44 22.20
CA HIS A 271 36.14 -7.79 20.82
C HIS A 271 37.64 -7.89 20.53
N HIS A 272 38.39 -6.82 20.80
CA HIS A 272 39.85 -6.81 20.61
C HIS A 272 40.56 -7.82 21.51
N ALA A 273 40.09 -8.04 22.74
CA ALA A 273 40.69 -8.99 23.68
C ALA A 273 40.59 -10.43 23.18
N CYS A 274 39.42 -10.87 22.69
CA CYS A 274 39.22 -12.21 22.15
C CYS A 274 40.08 -12.46 20.90
N TYR A 275 40.14 -11.51 19.97
CA TYR A 275 41.02 -11.61 18.81
C TYR A 275 42.50 -11.64 19.22
N LEU A 276 42.90 -10.78 20.16
CA LEU A 276 44.28 -10.72 20.63
C LEU A 276 44.71 -11.99 21.38
N LEU A 277 43.82 -12.61 22.15
CA LEU A 277 44.04 -13.90 22.80
C LEU A 277 44.45 -14.96 21.77
N TRP A 278 43.65 -15.09 20.73
CA TRP A 278 43.88 -16.08 19.68
C TRP A 278 45.10 -15.75 18.81
N ILE A 279 45.37 -14.48 18.53
CA ILE A 279 46.61 -14.07 17.84
C ILE A 279 47.85 -14.39 18.69
N LYS A 280 47.82 -14.15 20.01
CA LYS A 280 48.94 -14.46 20.93
C LYS A 280 49.21 -15.95 21.02
N GLU A 281 48.17 -16.79 20.95
CA GLU A 281 48.31 -18.24 20.94
C GLU A 281 49.09 -18.75 19.71
N LEU A 282 48.87 -18.12 18.56
CA LEU A 282 49.54 -18.45 17.30
C LEU A 282 50.92 -17.78 17.16
N PHE A 283 51.11 -16.60 17.75
CA PHE A 283 52.34 -15.80 17.63
C PHE A 283 52.84 -15.28 18.99
N PRO A 284 53.29 -16.16 19.90
CA PRO A 284 53.65 -15.78 21.27
C PRO A 284 54.82 -14.79 21.33
N ASP A 285 55.78 -14.88 20.41
CA ASP A 285 56.98 -14.04 20.39
C ASP A 285 56.77 -12.71 19.63
N GLY A 286 55.66 -12.55 18.91
CA GLY A 286 55.45 -11.49 17.94
C GLY A 286 54.68 -10.26 18.43
N ILE A 287 54.19 -10.26 19.67
CA ILE A 287 53.30 -9.23 20.24
C ILE A 287 53.58 -9.00 21.75
N PRO A 288 54.75 -8.50 22.15
CA PRO A 288 55.04 -8.24 23.56
C PRO A 288 54.26 -7.02 24.07
N GLY A 289 53.42 -7.22 25.10
CA GLY A 289 52.88 -6.15 25.94
C GLY A 289 51.65 -5.38 25.43
N LEU A 290 51.15 -5.64 24.23
CA LEU A 290 49.93 -4.98 23.73
C LEU A 290 48.71 -5.36 24.58
N MET A 291 48.03 -4.32 25.06
CA MET A 291 46.78 -4.40 25.81
C MET A 291 45.58 -4.28 24.85
N PRO A 292 44.43 -4.93 25.13
CA PRO A 292 43.28 -4.92 24.22
C PRO A 292 42.76 -3.51 23.86
N HIS A 293 42.86 -2.54 24.77
CA HIS A 293 42.43 -1.16 24.54
C HIS A 293 43.35 -0.36 23.60
N GLN A 294 44.58 -0.83 23.37
CA GLN A 294 45.56 -0.24 22.44
C GLN A 294 45.62 -0.98 21.10
N PHE A 295 44.90 -2.09 20.99
CA PHE A 295 44.93 -2.97 19.83
C PHE A 295 43.83 -2.57 18.85
N ASN A 296 44.20 -2.16 17.64
CA ASN A 296 43.28 -1.99 16.53
C ASN A 296 43.46 -3.17 15.55
N LEU A 297 42.45 -4.02 15.47
CA LEU A 297 42.51 -5.25 14.67
C LEU A 297 42.73 -4.96 13.18
N ASP A 298 42.09 -3.92 12.64
CA ASP A 298 42.17 -3.59 11.21
C ASP A 298 43.54 -3.00 10.84
N GLU A 299 44.12 -2.17 11.69
CA GLU A 299 45.49 -1.68 11.53
C GLU A 299 46.48 -2.84 11.61
N TRP A 300 46.31 -3.72 12.60
CA TRP A 300 47.18 -4.88 12.76
C TRP A 300 47.14 -5.81 11.53
N TYR A 301 45.95 -6.05 10.95
CA TYR A 301 45.79 -6.81 9.71
C TYR A 301 46.55 -6.19 8.52
N ARG A 302 46.55 -4.85 8.41
CA ARG A 302 47.27 -4.13 7.34
C ARG A 302 48.79 -4.23 7.52
N ASP A 303 49.25 -4.16 8.77
CA ASP A 303 50.66 -4.13 9.12
C ASP A 303 51.32 -5.51 9.11
N ASN A 304 50.57 -6.58 9.33
CA ASN A 304 51.10 -7.94 9.52
C ASN A 304 50.57 -8.97 8.49
N PRO A 305 50.76 -8.77 7.16
CA PRO A 305 50.15 -9.62 6.13
C PRO A 305 50.52 -11.11 6.24
N ASP A 306 51.77 -11.45 6.51
CA ASP A 306 52.20 -12.85 6.66
C ASP A 306 51.49 -13.56 7.81
N LYS A 307 51.27 -12.84 8.93
CA LYS A 307 50.56 -13.37 10.09
C LYS A 307 49.08 -13.54 9.81
N VAL A 308 48.45 -12.64 9.03
CA VAL A 308 47.05 -12.77 8.61
C VAL A 308 46.81 -14.03 7.78
N ILE A 309 47.74 -14.38 6.89
CA ILE A 309 47.65 -15.61 6.09
C ILE A 309 47.59 -16.85 6.98
N VAL A 310 48.48 -16.92 7.97
CA VAL A 310 48.52 -18.03 8.92
C VAL A 310 47.28 -18.03 9.81
N LEU A 311 46.90 -16.88 10.35
CA LEU A 311 45.70 -16.68 11.18
C LEU A 311 44.45 -17.22 10.48
N TYR A 312 44.16 -16.73 9.27
CA TYR A 312 42.99 -17.15 8.50
C TYR A 312 42.97 -18.66 8.23
N ARG A 313 44.12 -19.24 7.82
CA ARG A 313 44.22 -20.67 7.52
C ARG A 313 43.99 -21.53 8.76
N GLN A 314 44.50 -21.12 9.91
CA GLN A 314 44.31 -21.85 11.16
C GLN A 314 42.85 -21.79 11.63
N LEU A 315 42.20 -20.62 11.57
CA LEU A 315 40.78 -20.50 11.95
C LEU A 315 39.88 -21.38 11.09
N MET A 316 40.11 -21.32 9.77
CA MET A 316 39.29 -22.04 8.79
C MET A 316 39.63 -23.53 8.72
N ALA A 317 40.63 -23.99 9.49
CA ALA A 317 40.97 -25.39 9.69
C ALA A 317 40.53 -25.93 11.06
N ASP A 318 40.13 -25.05 11.99
CA ASP A 318 39.67 -25.45 13.32
C ASP A 318 38.25 -26.07 13.23
N PRO A 319 38.07 -27.35 13.61
CA PRO A 319 36.80 -28.05 13.46
C PRO A 319 35.68 -27.46 14.33
N HIS A 320 36.00 -26.92 15.51
CA HIS A 320 35.01 -26.31 16.40
C HIS A 320 34.54 -24.96 15.85
N PHE A 321 35.47 -24.14 15.34
CA PHE A 321 35.11 -22.90 14.67
C PHE A 321 34.25 -23.16 13.43
N ILE A 322 34.60 -24.14 12.60
CA ILE A 322 33.82 -24.52 11.41
C ILE A 322 32.38 -24.88 11.82
N ALA A 323 32.20 -25.73 12.83
CA ALA A 323 30.88 -26.14 13.30
C ALA A 323 30.03 -24.95 13.79
N CYS A 324 30.63 -24.04 14.57
CA CYS A 324 29.96 -22.81 15.01
C CYS A 324 29.60 -21.88 13.84
N ASN A 325 30.55 -21.67 12.93
CA ASN A 325 30.34 -20.83 11.76
C ASN A 325 29.23 -21.39 10.87
N ASP A 326 29.20 -22.68 10.59
CA ASP A 326 28.17 -23.31 9.75
C ASP A 326 26.76 -23.11 10.31
N ARG A 327 26.58 -23.22 11.65
CA ARG A 327 25.31 -22.91 12.33
C ARG A 327 24.91 -21.45 12.13
N LEU A 328 25.84 -20.52 12.33
CA LEU A 328 25.61 -19.08 12.19
C LEU A 328 25.33 -18.65 10.74
N GLN A 329 26.02 -19.26 9.76
CA GLN A 329 25.76 -19.04 8.34
C GLN A 329 24.39 -19.56 7.93
N LYS A 330 23.99 -20.76 8.41
CA LYS A 330 22.66 -21.32 8.19
C LYS A 330 21.56 -20.40 8.73
N ASN A 331 21.81 -19.76 9.88
CA ASN A 331 20.90 -18.80 10.48
C ASN A 331 20.96 -17.40 9.86
N ARG A 332 21.95 -17.13 8.98
CA ARG A 332 22.20 -15.85 8.32
C ARG A 332 22.49 -14.72 9.32
N GLN A 333 23.30 -15.00 10.33
CA GLN A 333 23.71 -14.01 11.33
C GLN A 333 24.62 -12.95 10.64
N PRO A 334 24.20 -11.68 10.54
CA PRO A 334 24.87 -10.70 9.68
C PRO A 334 26.20 -10.18 10.24
N ALA A 335 26.37 -10.11 11.57
CA ALA A 335 27.60 -9.62 12.19
C ALA A 335 28.77 -10.60 11.98
N VAL A 336 28.54 -11.89 12.16
CA VAL A 336 29.50 -12.98 11.93
C VAL A 336 29.79 -13.11 10.43
N GLN A 337 28.76 -13.00 9.58
CA GLN A 337 28.95 -12.92 8.12
C GLN A 337 29.86 -11.77 7.73
N PHE A 338 29.67 -10.60 8.36
CA PHE A 338 30.51 -9.44 8.13
C PHE A 338 31.94 -9.66 8.63
N GLU A 339 32.15 -10.11 9.87
CA GLU A 339 33.48 -10.38 10.44
C GLU A 339 34.27 -11.40 9.60
N ILE A 340 33.62 -12.46 9.13
CA ILE A 340 34.26 -13.47 8.26
C ILE A 340 34.56 -12.90 6.88
N ALA A 341 33.64 -12.13 6.29
CA ALA A 341 33.89 -11.46 5.01
C ALA A 341 35.05 -10.46 5.11
N LYS A 342 35.14 -9.73 6.24
CA LYS A 342 36.21 -8.78 6.55
C LYS A 342 37.55 -9.48 6.77
N LEU A 343 37.59 -10.58 7.53
CA LEU A 343 38.80 -11.38 7.69
C LEU A 343 39.26 -11.97 6.34
N ARG A 344 38.33 -12.47 5.52
CA ARG A 344 38.62 -12.98 4.17
C ARG A 344 39.15 -11.89 3.24
N TYR A 345 38.62 -10.66 3.35
CA TYR A 345 39.15 -9.49 2.66
C TYR A 345 40.62 -9.27 2.99
N PHE A 346 40.96 -9.21 4.29
CA PHE A 346 42.35 -9.00 4.72
C PHE A 346 43.27 -10.17 4.34
N TYR A 347 42.77 -11.41 4.35
CA TYR A 347 43.49 -12.58 3.87
C TYR A 347 43.90 -12.47 2.40
N VAL A 348 42.96 -12.14 1.51
CA VAL A 348 43.26 -11.98 0.08
C VAL A 348 44.20 -10.80 -0.15
N HIS A 349 43.97 -9.69 0.54
CA HIS A 349 44.87 -8.54 0.52
C HIS A 349 46.31 -8.91 0.93
N ALA A 350 46.45 -9.71 1.99
CA ALA A 350 47.74 -10.21 2.45
C ALA A 350 48.44 -11.11 1.43
N LEU A 351 47.71 -12.00 0.74
CA LEU A 351 48.26 -12.83 -0.34
C LEU A 351 48.78 -12.00 -1.52
N PHE A 352 48.10 -10.91 -1.86
CA PHE A 352 48.59 -9.96 -2.87
C PHE A 352 49.88 -9.25 -2.42
N LYS A 353 49.93 -8.78 -1.17
CA LYS A 353 51.11 -8.07 -0.61
C LYS A 353 52.34 -8.99 -0.53
N THR A 354 52.14 -10.25 -0.20
CA THR A 354 53.20 -11.26 -0.03
C THR A 354 53.60 -11.97 -1.33
N SER A 355 53.00 -11.59 -2.47
CA SER A 355 53.27 -12.18 -3.80
C SER A 355 53.10 -13.71 -3.82
N SER A 356 52.05 -14.21 -3.14
CA SER A 356 51.76 -15.65 -3.08
C SER A 356 51.44 -16.22 -4.46
N PRO A 357 51.95 -17.43 -4.84
CA PRO A 357 51.74 -18.01 -6.16
C PRO A 357 50.31 -18.50 -6.42
N ARG A 358 49.47 -18.60 -5.38
CA ARG A 358 48.06 -19.02 -5.48
C ARG A 358 47.15 -17.96 -4.84
N ILE A 359 46.87 -16.92 -5.59
CA ILE A 359 45.93 -15.88 -5.17
C ILE A 359 44.52 -16.34 -5.57
N PRO A 360 43.58 -16.55 -4.62
CA PRO A 360 42.19 -16.83 -4.97
C PRO A 360 41.60 -15.64 -5.74
N PRO A 361 40.65 -15.88 -6.66
CA PRO A 361 40.07 -14.80 -7.44
C PRO A 361 39.44 -13.77 -6.50
N ARG A 362 39.70 -12.48 -6.77
CA ARG A 362 39.22 -11.33 -5.97
C ARG A 362 37.73 -11.42 -5.61
N GLN A 363 36.92 -11.93 -6.53
CA GLN A 363 35.48 -12.08 -6.37
C GLN A 363 35.09 -13.03 -5.23
N ASP A 364 35.91 -14.02 -4.91
CA ASP A 364 35.63 -14.96 -3.82
C ASP A 364 35.65 -14.28 -2.45
N ALA A 365 36.48 -13.26 -2.29
CA ALA A 365 36.51 -12.42 -1.08
C ALA A 365 35.47 -11.30 -1.11
N LEU A 366 35.19 -10.75 -2.29
CA LEU A 366 34.28 -9.62 -2.45
C LEU A 366 32.80 -10.03 -2.36
N HIS A 367 32.43 -11.18 -2.89
CA HIS A 367 31.03 -11.57 -3.06
C HIS A 367 30.23 -11.59 -1.73
N PRO A 368 30.75 -12.16 -0.62
CA PRO A 368 30.06 -12.10 0.67
C PRO A 368 29.85 -10.66 1.17
N LEU A 369 30.86 -9.81 1.02
CA LEU A 369 30.76 -8.39 1.41
C LEU A 369 29.72 -7.65 0.56
N LEU A 370 29.68 -7.88 -0.76
CA LEU A 370 28.67 -7.27 -1.64
C LEU A 370 27.26 -7.77 -1.34
N GLN A 371 27.11 -9.04 -0.94
CA GLN A 371 25.81 -9.55 -0.50
C GLN A 371 25.33 -8.83 0.76
N LEU A 372 26.21 -8.57 1.73
CA LEU A 372 25.88 -7.80 2.94
C LEU A 372 25.51 -6.35 2.61
N VAL A 373 26.25 -5.70 1.70
CA VAL A 373 25.92 -4.35 1.19
C VAL A 373 24.54 -4.35 0.51
N ARG A 374 24.28 -5.32 -0.37
CA ARG A 374 22.96 -5.50 -1.01
C ARG A 374 21.87 -5.85 0.01
N ASN A 375 22.21 -6.42 1.16
CA ASN A 375 21.27 -6.70 2.24
C ASN A 375 21.13 -5.52 3.23
N ASN A 376 21.70 -4.36 2.90
CA ASN A 376 21.60 -3.13 3.71
C ASN A 376 22.29 -3.23 5.08
N TRP A 377 23.38 -3.99 5.19
CA TRP A 377 24.19 -4.04 6.41
C TRP A 377 25.10 -2.81 6.53
N PRO A 378 24.89 -1.91 7.52
CA PRO A 378 25.60 -0.63 7.59
C PRO A 378 27.12 -0.76 7.72
N ASP A 379 27.60 -1.67 8.57
CA ASP A 379 29.04 -1.80 8.83
C ASP A 379 29.80 -2.31 7.59
N ALA A 380 29.18 -3.17 6.79
CA ALA A 380 29.75 -3.63 5.52
C ALA A 380 29.87 -2.49 4.50
N VAL A 381 28.88 -1.60 4.47
CA VAL A 381 28.89 -0.43 3.58
C VAL A 381 29.96 0.56 4.02
N GLN A 382 30.00 0.87 5.32
CA GLN A 382 31.01 1.77 5.88
C GLN A 382 32.42 1.25 5.65
N PHE A 383 32.65 -0.05 5.92
CA PHE A 383 33.92 -0.71 5.65
C PHE A 383 34.30 -0.63 4.16
N LEU A 384 33.39 -0.98 3.26
CA LEU A 384 33.64 -0.91 1.82
C LEU A 384 33.97 0.52 1.35
N ILE A 385 33.25 1.53 1.84
CA ILE A 385 33.51 2.94 1.49
C ILE A 385 34.87 3.41 2.03
N GLN A 386 35.23 3.01 3.27
CA GLN A 386 36.53 3.32 3.85
C GLN A 386 37.66 2.71 3.04
N GLU A 387 37.52 1.44 2.61
CA GLU A 387 38.54 0.78 1.79
C GLU A 387 38.61 1.36 0.37
N LEU A 388 37.51 1.86 -0.19
CA LEU A 388 37.51 2.55 -1.50
C LEU A 388 38.14 3.95 -1.46
N ASN A 389 38.00 4.66 -0.33
CA ASN A 389 38.52 6.02 -0.12
C ASN A 389 39.87 6.05 0.60
N GLY A 390 40.33 4.91 1.11
CA GLY A 390 41.57 4.80 1.87
C GLY A 390 42.81 5.10 1.01
N PRO A 391 43.94 5.47 1.63
CA PRO A 391 45.17 5.69 0.89
C PRO A 391 45.53 4.42 0.12
N ALA A 392 45.87 4.58 -1.17
CA ALA A 392 46.49 3.52 -1.96
C ALA A 392 47.84 3.21 -1.29
N PHE A 393 47.84 2.25 -0.36
CA PHE A 393 49.01 1.94 0.45
C PHE A 393 50.13 1.42 -0.48
N ASN A 394 51.11 2.28 -0.72
CA ASN A 394 52.39 2.03 -1.39
C ASN A 394 52.31 1.61 -2.87
N ASP A 395 51.94 2.54 -3.75
CA ASP A 395 52.22 2.52 -5.21
C ASP A 395 51.89 1.24 -5.99
N ARG A 396 51.06 0.35 -5.41
CA ARG A 396 50.47 -0.80 -6.08
C ARG A 396 48.96 -0.60 -6.13
N VAL A 397 48.37 -1.01 -7.24
CA VAL A 397 46.92 -1.01 -7.46
C VAL A 397 46.23 -1.59 -6.21
N PRO A 398 45.27 -0.88 -5.59
CA PRO A 398 44.62 -1.38 -4.38
C PRO A 398 44.01 -2.76 -4.68
N CYS A 399 44.11 -3.68 -3.71
CA CYS A 399 43.52 -5.03 -3.82
C CYS A 399 42.03 -4.98 -4.20
N PHE A 400 41.36 -3.87 -3.85
CA PHE A 400 40.00 -3.58 -4.20
C PHE A 400 39.86 -2.18 -4.78
N TYR A 401 39.21 -2.10 -5.94
CA TYR A 401 38.89 -0.87 -6.63
C TYR A 401 37.41 -0.85 -6.99
N LEU A 402 36.87 0.34 -7.27
CA LEU A 402 35.51 0.47 -7.77
C LEU A 402 35.43 -0.22 -9.14
N ASP A 403 34.84 -1.41 -9.17
CA ASP A 403 34.49 -2.13 -10.38
C ASP A 403 32.98 -2.19 -10.55
N ARG A 404 32.53 -2.88 -11.60
CA ARG A 404 31.11 -3.06 -11.89
C ARG A 404 30.33 -3.65 -10.72
N ASP A 405 30.81 -4.73 -10.10
CA ASP A 405 30.05 -5.46 -9.09
C ASP A 405 29.89 -4.65 -7.81
N VAL A 406 30.96 -3.94 -7.42
CA VAL A 406 30.97 -2.96 -6.32
C VAL A 406 29.99 -1.81 -6.61
N ALA A 407 30.08 -1.23 -7.80
CA ALA A 407 29.23 -0.11 -8.20
C ALA A 407 27.73 -0.50 -8.20
N LEU A 408 27.39 -1.69 -8.71
CA LEU A 408 26.02 -2.19 -8.67
C LEU A 408 25.54 -2.45 -7.23
N ALA A 409 26.37 -3.01 -6.36
CA ALA A 409 26.00 -3.22 -4.96
C ALA A 409 25.74 -1.89 -4.22
N LEU A 410 26.59 -0.88 -4.41
CA LEU A 410 26.40 0.45 -3.84
C LEU A 410 25.16 1.16 -4.42
N SER A 411 24.91 1.00 -5.73
CA SER A 411 23.69 1.49 -6.37
C SER A 411 22.43 0.89 -5.74
N HIS A 412 22.43 -0.42 -5.47
CA HIS A 412 21.33 -1.10 -4.77
C HIS A 412 21.13 -0.58 -3.36
N TYR A 413 22.23 -0.40 -2.61
CA TYR A 413 22.17 0.10 -1.24
C TYR A 413 21.54 1.49 -1.17
N TYR A 414 22.10 2.46 -1.90
CA TYR A 414 21.63 3.83 -1.87
C TYR A 414 20.25 4.00 -2.53
N GLY A 415 19.93 3.20 -3.56
CA GLY A 415 18.65 3.27 -4.27
C GLY A 415 17.43 2.80 -3.44
N ARG A 416 17.67 2.14 -2.30
CA ARG A 416 16.60 1.82 -1.33
C ARG A 416 16.15 3.02 -0.50
N SER A 417 16.96 4.08 -0.45
CA SER A 417 16.66 5.25 0.36
C SER A 417 15.45 6.02 -0.17
N PHE A 418 14.68 6.58 0.76
CA PHE A 418 13.62 7.54 0.45
C PHE A 418 14.17 8.93 0.11
N ASN A 419 15.44 9.20 0.47
CA ASN A 419 16.07 10.49 0.21
C ASN A 419 16.49 10.59 -1.26
N TYR A 420 16.08 11.67 -1.93
CA TYR A 420 16.41 11.91 -3.33
C TYR A 420 17.93 12.03 -3.56
N SER A 421 18.70 12.63 -2.64
CA SER A 421 20.16 12.75 -2.77
C SER A 421 20.87 11.39 -2.76
N ASP A 422 20.38 10.44 -1.97
CA ASP A 422 20.91 9.07 -1.96
C ASP A 422 20.58 8.38 -3.28
N ASN A 423 19.40 8.61 -3.85
CA ASN A 423 19.03 8.09 -5.16
C ASN A 423 19.91 8.66 -6.29
N GLU A 424 20.35 9.92 -6.20
CA GLU A 424 21.33 10.51 -7.14
C GLU A 424 22.68 9.80 -7.05
N LEU A 425 23.17 9.54 -5.82
CA LEU A 425 24.39 8.75 -5.60
C LEU A 425 24.23 7.33 -6.16
N ALA A 426 23.09 6.70 -5.91
CA ALA A 426 22.77 5.39 -6.44
C ALA A 426 22.80 5.35 -7.98
N TRP A 427 22.28 6.40 -8.62
CA TRP A 427 22.29 6.54 -10.07
C TRP A 427 23.70 6.76 -10.62
N SER A 428 24.52 7.57 -9.94
CA SER A 428 25.93 7.75 -10.29
C SER A 428 26.70 6.42 -10.27
N PHE A 429 26.52 5.62 -9.22
CA PHE A 429 27.12 4.28 -9.16
C PHE A 429 26.58 3.34 -10.24
N TRP A 430 25.28 3.39 -10.53
CA TRP A 430 24.68 2.62 -11.63
C TRP A 430 25.35 2.92 -12.98
N GLN A 431 25.49 4.20 -13.33
CA GLN A 431 26.10 4.64 -14.58
C GLN A 431 27.58 4.27 -14.67
N LYS A 432 28.34 4.39 -13.57
CA LYS A 432 29.72 3.91 -13.49
C LYS A 432 29.80 2.39 -13.72
N GLY A 433 28.95 1.62 -13.05
CA GLY A 433 28.90 0.15 -13.22
C GLY A 433 28.51 -0.29 -14.64
N LYS A 434 27.68 0.49 -15.34
CA LYS A 434 27.28 0.21 -16.74
C LYS A 434 28.44 0.34 -17.74
N THR A 435 29.36 1.29 -17.49
CA THR A 435 30.48 1.60 -18.40
C THR A 435 31.75 0.78 -18.12
N MET A 436 31.83 0.16 -16.94
CA MET A 436 32.97 -0.68 -16.56
C MET A 436 32.92 -2.07 -17.21
N PRO A 437 34.04 -2.57 -17.75
CA PRO A 437 34.13 -3.93 -18.26
C PRO A 437 33.91 -4.94 -17.14
N SER A 438 33.20 -6.04 -17.46
CA SER A 438 32.96 -7.13 -16.52
C SER A 438 33.51 -8.43 -17.08
N PRO A 439 34.29 -9.20 -16.29
CA PRO A 439 34.70 -10.54 -16.69
C PRO A 439 33.51 -11.52 -16.75
N HIS A 440 32.38 -11.20 -16.11
CA HIS A 440 31.15 -11.99 -16.12
C HIS A 440 30.08 -11.31 -16.96
N ALA A 441 30.14 -11.54 -18.26
CA ALA A 441 29.14 -11.04 -19.18
C ALA A 441 27.81 -11.79 -19.02
N ARG A 442 26.89 -11.24 -18.19
CA ARG A 442 25.43 -11.31 -18.39
C ARG A 442 24.74 -10.24 -17.55
N LEU A 443 24.10 -9.31 -18.28
CA LEU A 443 23.41 -8.13 -17.79
C LEU A 443 21.91 -8.39 -17.77
N PHE A 444 21.36 -8.83 -16.65
CA PHE A 444 19.92 -8.66 -16.40
C PHE A 444 19.71 -8.42 -14.91
N ASP A 445 20.16 -7.26 -14.43
CA ASP A 445 19.59 -6.73 -13.21
C ASP A 445 18.18 -6.23 -13.55
N GLN A 446 17.19 -7.02 -13.16
CA GLN A 446 15.76 -6.72 -13.25
C GLN A 446 15.22 -6.23 -11.89
N SER A 447 16.08 -5.75 -11.00
CA SER A 447 15.63 -5.29 -9.69
C SER A 447 14.71 -4.07 -9.79
N HIS A 448 13.75 -4.01 -8.86
CA HIS A 448 12.89 -2.84 -8.70
C HIS A 448 13.67 -1.57 -8.35
N ILE A 449 14.86 -1.69 -7.75
CA ILE A 449 15.72 -0.54 -7.44
C ILE A 449 16.24 0.10 -8.72
N LYS A 450 16.73 -0.70 -9.67
CA LYS A 450 17.12 -0.18 -10.99
C LYS A 450 15.92 0.51 -11.66
N THR A 451 14.76 -0.15 -11.69
CA THR A 451 13.56 0.43 -12.31
C THR A 451 13.15 1.74 -11.63
N LYS A 452 13.23 1.83 -10.29
CA LYS A 452 13.03 3.07 -9.53
C LYS A 452 13.98 4.18 -10.00
N LEU A 453 15.28 3.89 -10.11
CA LEU A 453 16.27 4.87 -10.57
C LEU A 453 16.03 5.28 -12.03
N GLU A 454 15.63 4.36 -12.90
CA GLU A 454 15.23 4.66 -14.28
C GLU A 454 13.99 5.58 -14.30
N VAL A 455 13.01 5.39 -13.42
CA VAL A 455 11.89 6.34 -13.31
C VAL A 455 12.38 7.74 -12.90
N LEU A 456 13.26 7.84 -11.91
CA LEU A 456 13.72 9.13 -11.38
C LEU A 456 14.60 9.92 -12.37
N PHE A 457 15.51 9.25 -13.06
CA PHE A 457 16.63 9.92 -13.75
C PHE A 457 16.68 9.72 -15.26
N GLU A 458 16.01 8.69 -15.82
CA GLU A 458 15.88 8.56 -17.28
C GLU A 458 14.80 9.52 -17.82
N ARG A 459 14.79 9.72 -19.13
CA ARG A 459 13.82 10.57 -19.84
C ARG A 459 13.20 9.84 -21.02
N GLY A 460 12.04 10.33 -21.47
CA GLY A 460 11.37 9.82 -22.67
C GLY A 460 10.83 8.39 -22.50
N ASP A 461 11.05 7.55 -23.51
CA ASP A 461 10.49 6.20 -23.56
C ASP A 461 11.06 5.26 -22.50
N THR A 462 12.34 5.40 -22.17
CA THR A 462 12.97 4.59 -21.11
C THR A 462 12.29 4.82 -19.77
N GLN A 463 12.02 6.09 -19.42
CA GLN A 463 11.28 6.44 -18.21
C GLN A 463 9.85 5.88 -18.24
N HIS A 464 9.20 5.93 -19.41
CA HIS A 464 7.85 5.39 -19.55
C HIS A 464 7.80 3.87 -19.32
N VAL A 465 8.72 3.14 -19.93
CA VAL A 465 8.83 1.68 -19.78
C VAL A 465 9.12 1.31 -18.32
N ALA A 466 9.98 2.07 -17.63
CA ALA A 466 10.25 1.85 -16.20
C ALA A 466 9.02 2.09 -15.32
N ILE A 467 8.27 3.17 -15.56
CA ILE A 467 7.01 3.45 -14.86
C ILE A 467 6.01 2.31 -15.08
N GLN A 468 5.85 1.87 -16.33
CA GLN A 468 4.91 0.80 -16.67
C GLN A 468 5.31 -0.53 -16.01
N ARG A 469 6.61 -0.88 -16.01
CA ARG A 469 7.11 -2.07 -15.30
C ARG A 469 6.78 -2.06 -13.80
N LEU A 470 7.04 -0.94 -13.10
CA LEU A 470 6.67 -0.83 -11.68
C LEU A 470 5.16 -0.94 -11.45
N LYS A 471 4.35 -0.40 -12.38
CA LYS A 471 2.88 -0.50 -12.33
C LYS A 471 2.42 -1.94 -12.52
N ASP A 472 2.93 -2.63 -13.53
CA ASP A 472 2.57 -4.03 -13.85
C ASP A 472 2.95 -4.96 -12.70
N ASP A 473 4.15 -4.79 -12.13
CA ASP A 473 4.59 -5.57 -10.97
C ASP A 473 3.76 -5.26 -9.72
N ALA A 474 3.37 -4.00 -9.51
CA ALA A 474 2.45 -3.62 -8.44
C ALA A 474 1.06 -4.25 -8.61
N GLN A 475 0.57 -4.39 -9.85
CA GLN A 475 -0.68 -5.08 -10.17
C GLN A 475 -0.58 -6.60 -9.95
N ALA A 476 0.58 -7.18 -10.23
CA ALA A 476 0.88 -8.58 -9.93
C ALA A 476 1.04 -8.87 -8.41
N GLY A 477 1.00 -7.84 -7.56
CA GLY A 477 1.04 -7.99 -6.10
C GLY A 477 2.43 -7.83 -5.47
N HIS A 478 3.42 -7.29 -6.20
CA HIS A 478 4.73 -6.99 -5.61
C HIS A 478 4.68 -5.68 -4.78
N PRO A 479 4.77 -5.74 -3.44
CA PRO A 479 4.60 -4.55 -2.60
C PRO A 479 5.72 -3.52 -2.77
N VAL A 480 6.94 -3.98 -3.04
CA VAL A 480 8.12 -3.12 -3.26
C VAL A 480 7.97 -2.28 -4.54
N ALA A 481 7.40 -2.85 -5.60
CA ALA A 481 7.16 -2.13 -6.85
C ALA A 481 6.17 -0.98 -6.64
N LEU A 482 5.07 -1.24 -5.91
CA LEU A 482 4.11 -0.20 -5.56
C LEU A 482 4.73 0.88 -4.65
N GLN A 483 5.54 0.48 -3.68
CA GLN A 483 6.26 1.41 -2.81
C GLN A 483 7.15 2.34 -3.64
N TYR A 484 7.98 1.80 -4.52
CA TYR A 484 8.87 2.62 -5.36
C TYR A 484 8.11 3.47 -6.38
N LEU A 485 7.01 2.99 -6.95
CA LEU A 485 6.17 3.81 -7.82
C LEU A 485 5.60 5.03 -7.06
N ARG A 486 5.17 4.83 -5.81
CA ARG A 486 4.70 5.93 -4.93
C ARG A 486 5.83 6.89 -4.60
N GLU A 487 6.99 6.40 -4.19
CA GLU A 487 8.15 7.24 -3.88
C GLU A 487 8.54 8.13 -5.06
N THR A 488 8.65 7.54 -6.25
CA THR A 488 9.05 8.26 -7.47
C THR A 488 8.01 9.26 -7.96
N SER A 489 6.73 9.06 -7.64
CA SER A 489 5.64 9.97 -8.00
C SER A 489 5.79 11.39 -7.44
N HIS A 490 6.48 11.56 -6.32
CA HIS A 490 6.75 12.87 -5.72
C HIS A 490 7.71 13.72 -6.56
N HIS A 491 8.51 13.10 -7.41
CA HIS A 491 9.50 13.75 -8.26
C HIS A 491 9.12 13.71 -9.75
N VAL A 492 8.31 12.72 -10.15
CA VAL A 492 7.98 12.46 -11.55
C VAL A 492 6.45 12.49 -11.74
N PRO A 493 5.89 13.57 -12.32
CA PRO A 493 4.44 13.72 -12.56
C PRO A 493 3.81 12.55 -13.33
N ARG A 494 4.54 11.95 -14.27
CA ARG A 494 4.07 10.76 -15.01
C ARG A 494 3.93 9.52 -14.13
N ALA A 495 4.78 9.35 -13.11
CA ALA A 495 4.64 8.28 -12.13
C ALA A 495 3.44 8.53 -11.20
N ALA A 496 3.16 9.78 -10.84
CA ALA A 496 1.93 10.14 -10.12
C ALA A 496 0.66 9.80 -10.92
N LEU A 497 0.69 10.02 -12.24
CA LEU A 497 -0.41 9.61 -13.12
C LEU A 497 -0.61 8.08 -13.12
N ALA A 498 0.48 7.30 -13.15
CA ALA A 498 0.41 5.84 -13.05
C ALA A 498 -0.13 5.36 -11.68
N CYS A 499 0.23 6.04 -10.58
CA CYS A 499 -0.36 5.78 -9.27
C CYS A 499 -1.88 6.02 -9.25
N LEU A 500 -2.36 7.11 -9.87
CA LEU A 500 -3.80 7.39 -9.98
C LEU A 500 -4.52 6.34 -10.79
N GLU A 501 -3.98 5.96 -11.94
CA GLU A 501 -4.55 4.89 -12.77
C GLU A 501 -4.63 3.57 -11.99
N PHE A 502 -3.57 3.23 -11.27
CA PHE A 502 -3.52 2.04 -10.42
C PHE A 502 -4.58 2.07 -9.30
N PHE A 503 -4.80 3.23 -8.67
CA PHE A 503 -5.84 3.39 -7.65
C PHE A 503 -7.25 3.43 -8.23
N ALA A 504 -7.44 4.00 -9.42
CA ALA A 504 -8.72 4.02 -10.12
C ALA A 504 -9.19 2.60 -10.47
N GLY A 505 -8.26 1.68 -10.78
CA GLY A 505 -8.57 0.27 -11.00
C GLY A 505 -9.01 -0.52 -9.76
N LYS A 506 -8.93 0.07 -8.56
CA LYS A 506 -9.33 -0.59 -7.30
C LYS A 506 -10.74 -0.17 -6.89
N GLN A 507 -11.59 -1.16 -6.60
CA GLN A 507 -12.94 -0.90 -6.09
C GLN A 507 -12.94 -0.30 -4.68
N THR A 508 -11.93 -0.60 -3.87
CA THR A 508 -11.79 -0.10 -2.51
C THR A 508 -10.35 0.33 -2.21
N LEU A 509 -10.21 1.56 -1.71
CA LEU A 509 -8.98 2.11 -1.13
C LEU A 509 -9.11 2.28 0.38
N THR A 510 -7.99 2.16 1.10
CA THR A 510 -7.90 2.56 2.51
C THR A 510 -8.01 4.09 2.65
N SER A 511 -8.30 4.60 3.85
CA SER A 511 -8.33 6.05 4.10
C SER A 511 -7.02 6.74 3.70
N PHE A 512 -5.90 6.10 4.05
CA PHE A 512 -4.56 6.57 3.70
C PHE A 512 -4.35 6.63 2.17
N GLN A 513 -4.72 5.57 1.44
CA GLN A 513 -4.60 5.54 -0.02
C GLN A 513 -5.49 6.59 -0.71
N TYR A 514 -6.66 6.87 -0.14
CA TYR A 514 -7.54 7.92 -0.63
C TYR A 514 -6.94 9.31 -0.45
N ASP A 515 -6.26 9.57 0.67
CA ASP A 515 -5.57 10.84 0.88
C ASP A 515 -4.32 10.96 0.00
N GLU A 516 -3.57 9.87 -0.20
CA GLU A 516 -2.49 9.81 -1.21
C GLU A 516 -3.00 10.13 -2.62
N ALA A 517 -4.19 9.63 -3.00
CA ALA A 517 -4.77 9.90 -4.32
C ALA A 517 -4.97 11.39 -4.60
N LYS A 518 -5.28 12.21 -3.58
CA LYS A 518 -5.39 13.67 -3.72
C LYS A 518 -4.03 14.30 -4.06
N ILE A 519 -2.97 13.83 -3.40
CA ILE A 519 -1.60 14.30 -3.64
C ILE A 519 -1.17 13.90 -5.05
N PHE A 520 -1.46 12.66 -5.47
CA PHE A 520 -1.15 12.23 -6.82
C PHE A 520 -1.96 12.98 -7.88
N TYR A 521 -3.21 13.37 -7.60
CA TYR A 521 -4.01 14.20 -8.50
C TYR A 521 -3.35 15.56 -8.78
N SER A 522 -2.87 16.27 -7.75
CA SER A 522 -2.21 17.56 -7.95
C SER A 522 -0.89 17.42 -8.73
N LEU A 523 -0.10 16.39 -8.45
CA LEU A 523 1.16 16.12 -9.15
C LEU A 523 0.93 15.66 -10.60
N ALA A 524 0.02 14.72 -10.83
CA ALA A 524 -0.28 14.18 -12.16
C ALA A 524 -0.91 15.22 -13.09
N SER A 525 -1.61 16.21 -12.54
CA SER A 525 -2.18 17.32 -13.32
C SER A 525 -1.12 18.14 -14.05
N GLN A 526 0.13 18.14 -13.58
CA GLN A 526 1.27 18.76 -14.28
C GLN A 526 1.67 17.99 -15.55
N GLN A 527 1.41 16.67 -15.59
CA GLN A 527 1.69 15.83 -16.75
C GLN A 527 0.52 15.83 -17.75
N ASN A 528 -0.70 15.55 -17.26
CA ASN A 528 -1.90 15.51 -18.08
C ASN A 528 -3.13 15.74 -17.20
N ARG A 529 -3.62 16.99 -17.20
CA ARG A 529 -4.78 17.42 -16.40
C ARG A 529 -6.04 16.60 -16.69
N ALA A 530 -6.32 16.30 -17.96
CA ALA A 530 -7.53 15.59 -18.35
C ALA A 530 -7.52 14.12 -17.89
N LEU A 531 -6.41 13.40 -18.08
CA LEU A 531 -6.28 12.02 -17.61
C LEU A 531 -6.24 11.94 -16.09
N ALA A 532 -5.55 12.87 -15.42
CA ALA A 532 -5.52 12.92 -13.96
C ALA A 532 -6.94 13.13 -13.39
N ALA A 533 -7.70 14.06 -13.96
CA ALA A 533 -9.07 14.34 -13.54
C ALA A 533 -10.00 13.14 -13.81
N ARG A 534 -9.83 12.45 -14.94
CA ARG A 534 -10.59 11.23 -15.25
C ARG A 534 -10.34 10.11 -14.23
N TRP A 535 -9.09 9.77 -13.97
CA TRP A 535 -8.75 8.72 -12.99
C TRP A 535 -9.18 9.09 -11.58
N TYR A 536 -8.98 10.35 -11.18
CA TYR A 536 -9.44 10.80 -9.88
C TYR A 536 -10.98 10.80 -9.78
N SER A 537 -11.69 11.10 -10.87
CA SER A 537 -13.15 10.95 -10.92
C SER A 537 -13.60 9.51 -10.65
N ASP A 538 -12.92 8.52 -11.22
CA ASP A 538 -13.30 7.11 -11.02
C ASP A 538 -13.05 6.67 -9.58
N ILE A 539 -11.94 7.11 -8.97
CA ILE A 539 -11.68 6.94 -7.53
C ILE A 539 -12.83 7.55 -6.70
N LEU A 540 -13.23 8.79 -7.00
CA LEU A 540 -14.31 9.46 -6.28
C LEU A 540 -15.66 8.74 -6.45
N LYS A 541 -15.94 8.17 -7.63
CA LYS A 541 -17.16 7.38 -7.89
C LYS A 541 -17.18 6.10 -7.05
N HIS A 542 -16.11 5.31 -7.07
CA HIS A 542 -16.02 4.07 -6.29
C HIS A 542 -16.22 4.31 -4.79
N HIS A 543 -15.78 5.47 -4.29
CA HIS A 543 -15.91 5.85 -2.90
C HIS A 543 -17.16 6.67 -2.55
N LYS A 544 -18.11 6.86 -3.49
CA LYS A 544 -19.32 7.69 -3.32
C LYS A 544 -19.03 9.13 -2.84
N LYS A 545 -17.87 9.69 -3.21
CA LYS A 545 -17.41 11.02 -2.83
C LYS A 545 -17.40 12.03 -3.98
N LEU A 546 -17.78 11.61 -5.18
CA LEU A 546 -17.92 12.51 -6.32
C LEU A 546 -19.05 13.51 -6.06
N THR A 547 -18.72 14.78 -5.83
CA THR A 547 -19.70 15.84 -5.57
C THR A 547 -20.03 16.63 -6.84
N LEU A 548 -21.22 17.25 -6.86
CA LEU A 548 -21.62 18.16 -7.93
C LEU A 548 -20.60 19.28 -8.09
N LYS A 549 -20.17 19.91 -6.98
CA LYS A 549 -19.14 20.96 -6.99
C LYS A 549 -17.86 20.55 -7.72
N THR A 550 -17.40 19.31 -7.54
CA THR A 550 -16.18 18.81 -8.20
C THR A 550 -16.38 18.66 -9.70
N LEU A 551 -17.54 18.12 -10.11
CA LEU A 551 -17.89 17.98 -11.52
C LEU A 551 -17.98 19.33 -12.23
N LEU A 552 -18.59 20.33 -11.58
CA LEU A 552 -18.74 21.67 -12.15
C LEU A 552 -17.39 22.32 -12.44
N VAL A 553 -16.43 22.20 -11.51
CA VAL A 553 -15.06 22.69 -11.72
C VAL A 553 -14.45 22.01 -12.95
N TRP A 554 -14.62 20.69 -13.09
CA TRP A 554 -14.07 19.99 -14.24
C TRP A 554 -14.75 20.31 -15.58
N VAL A 555 -16.05 20.60 -15.56
CA VAL A 555 -16.78 21.08 -16.74
C VAL A 555 -16.28 22.47 -17.16
N GLU A 556 -16.09 23.37 -16.19
CA GLU A 556 -15.56 24.72 -16.42
C GLU A 556 -14.10 24.68 -16.91
N GLU A 557 -13.33 23.66 -16.53
CA GLU A 557 -11.99 23.38 -17.05
C GLU A 557 -12.00 22.73 -18.45
N GLY A 558 -13.17 22.38 -19.00
CA GLY A 558 -13.32 21.81 -20.34
C GLY A 558 -13.12 20.29 -20.43
N HIS A 559 -13.26 19.54 -19.33
CA HIS A 559 -13.12 18.08 -19.35
C HIS A 559 -14.42 17.39 -19.81
N GLU A 560 -14.42 16.79 -21.00
CA GLU A 560 -15.59 16.14 -21.60
C GLU A 560 -16.23 15.05 -20.72
N PHE A 561 -15.41 14.21 -20.07
CA PHE A 561 -15.91 13.14 -19.19
C PHE A 561 -16.74 13.67 -18.01
N ALA A 562 -16.51 14.92 -17.59
CA ALA A 562 -17.22 15.53 -16.47
C ALA A 562 -18.67 15.85 -16.84
N ILE A 563 -18.95 16.11 -18.12
CA ILE A 563 -20.31 16.30 -18.64
C ILE A 563 -21.08 14.99 -18.60
N GLU A 564 -20.52 13.89 -19.11
CA GLU A 564 -21.16 12.57 -19.05
C GLU A 564 -21.48 12.17 -17.60
N ALA A 565 -20.55 12.43 -16.67
CA ALA A 565 -20.75 12.17 -15.25
C ALA A 565 -21.81 13.10 -14.62
N LEU A 566 -21.89 14.36 -15.06
CA LEU A 566 -22.92 15.31 -14.64
C LEU A 566 -24.31 14.85 -15.10
N GLU A 567 -24.45 14.41 -16.34
CA GLU A 567 -25.73 13.93 -16.90
C GLU A 567 -26.24 12.68 -16.18
N LEU A 568 -25.35 11.73 -15.87
CA LEU A 568 -25.69 10.56 -15.05
C LEU A 568 -26.18 10.97 -13.67
N LYS A 569 -25.52 11.95 -13.06
CA LYS A 569 -25.90 12.46 -11.74
C LYS A 569 -27.25 13.19 -11.76
N ILE A 570 -27.54 13.97 -12.80
CA ILE A 570 -28.85 14.58 -13.03
C ILE A 570 -29.94 13.51 -13.15
N LYS A 571 -29.70 12.45 -13.94
CA LYS A 571 -30.61 11.31 -14.06
C LYS A 571 -30.86 10.60 -12.73
N GLU A 572 -29.84 10.49 -11.87
CA GLU A 572 -30.01 9.94 -10.51
C GLU A 572 -30.91 10.81 -9.64
N TYR A 573 -30.72 12.15 -9.65
CA TYR A 573 -31.59 13.07 -8.91
C TYR A 573 -33.05 12.95 -9.37
N LEU A 574 -33.28 12.92 -10.68
CA LEU A 574 -34.61 12.72 -11.29
C LEU A 574 -35.25 11.40 -10.84
N LYS A 575 -34.48 10.29 -10.86
CA LYS A 575 -34.98 8.97 -10.43
C LYS A 575 -35.35 8.89 -8.96
N LYS A 576 -34.61 9.60 -8.10
CA LYS A 576 -34.86 9.61 -6.64
C LYS A 576 -36.01 10.53 -6.23
N GLY A 577 -36.46 11.39 -7.14
CA GLY A 577 -37.53 12.34 -6.85
C GLY A 577 -37.11 13.45 -5.87
N GLU A 578 -35.84 13.81 -5.81
CA GLU A 578 -35.33 14.83 -4.88
C GLU A 578 -35.61 16.25 -5.39
N VAL A 579 -36.88 16.68 -5.35
CA VAL A 579 -37.38 17.97 -5.89
C VAL A 579 -36.54 19.16 -5.43
N ASP A 580 -36.37 19.32 -4.12
CA ASP A 580 -35.58 20.39 -3.51
C ASP A 580 -34.14 20.46 -4.04
N ALA A 581 -33.53 19.29 -4.29
CA ALA A 581 -32.17 19.23 -4.79
C ALA A 581 -32.09 19.61 -6.28
N ILE A 582 -33.10 19.23 -7.06
CA ILE A 582 -33.20 19.59 -8.47
C ILE A 582 -33.40 21.09 -8.61
N GLU A 583 -34.35 21.66 -7.88
CA GLU A 583 -34.66 23.09 -7.92
C GLU A 583 -33.47 23.95 -7.46
N LYS A 584 -32.89 23.64 -6.29
CA LYS A 584 -31.84 24.49 -5.69
C LYS A 584 -30.44 24.24 -6.25
N LYS A 585 -30.16 23.07 -6.83
CA LYS A 585 -28.79 22.69 -7.24
C LYS A 585 -28.64 22.37 -8.72
N ILE A 586 -29.67 21.88 -9.40
CA ILE A 586 -29.58 21.44 -10.80
C ILE A 586 -30.11 22.50 -11.77
N LEU A 587 -31.30 23.08 -11.53
CA LEU A 587 -31.84 24.13 -12.39
C LEU A 587 -30.89 25.34 -12.56
N PRO A 588 -30.22 25.84 -11.51
CA PRO A 588 -29.27 26.95 -11.65
C PRO A 588 -28.07 26.63 -12.55
N LEU A 589 -27.80 25.34 -12.82
CA LEU A 589 -26.73 24.93 -13.73
C LEU A 589 -27.07 25.21 -15.19
N LEU A 590 -28.36 25.13 -15.55
CA LEU A 590 -28.82 25.47 -16.90
C LEU A 590 -28.63 26.95 -17.21
N GLU A 591 -28.46 27.79 -16.19
CA GLU A 591 -28.16 29.20 -16.35
C GLU A 591 -26.68 29.47 -16.67
N ARG A 592 -25.80 28.47 -16.54
CA ARG A 592 -24.37 28.61 -16.83
C ARG A 592 -24.08 28.17 -18.27
N GLU A 593 -23.52 29.10 -19.05
CA GLU A 593 -23.20 28.87 -20.47
C GLU A 593 -22.31 27.65 -20.69
N ALA A 594 -21.24 27.50 -19.90
CA ALA A 594 -20.29 26.39 -20.00
C ALA A 594 -20.94 25.00 -19.79
N ILE A 595 -22.04 24.95 -19.03
CA ILE A 595 -22.76 23.71 -18.76
C ILE A 595 -23.80 23.47 -19.85
N LEU A 596 -24.65 24.48 -20.09
CA LEU A 596 -25.73 24.37 -21.07
C LEU A 596 -25.23 24.10 -22.48
N LYS A 597 -24.05 24.63 -22.86
CA LYS A 597 -23.38 24.37 -24.14
C LYS A 597 -23.08 22.89 -24.36
N ASN A 598 -22.75 22.17 -23.29
CA ASN A 598 -22.20 20.82 -23.37
C ASN A 598 -23.21 19.73 -22.96
N LEU A 599 -24.29 20.08 -22.27
CA LEU A 599 -25.37 19.14 -21.94
C LEU A 599 -26.15 18.69 -23.19
N LEU A 600 -26.55 17.42 -23.20
CA LEU A 600 -27.49 16.89 -24.18
C LEU A 600 -28.86 17.58 -24.07
N PRO A 601 -29.48 18.01 -25.19
CA PRO A 601 -30.82 18.62 -25.21
C PRO A 601 -31.87 17.78 -24.49
N GLU A 602 -31.79 16.45 -24.60
CA GLU A 602 -32.72 15.51 -23.96
C GLU A 602 -32.72 15.64 -22.44
N ILE A 603 -31.55 15.90 -21.83
CA ILE A 603 -31.43 16.09 -20.37
C ILE A 603 -32.13 17.38 -19.94
N VAL A 604 -31.99 18.44 -20.72
CA VAL A 604 -32.65 19.72 -20.48
C VAL A 604 -34.17 19.56 -20.54
N ILE A 605 -34.68 18.86 -21.55
CA ILE A 605 -36.12 18.59 -21.67
C ILE A 605 -36.64 17.72 -20.53
N LEU A 606 -35.91 16.67 -20.14
CA LEU A 606 -36.29 15.80 -19.03
C LEU A 606 -36.42 16.58 -17.71
N LEU A 607 -35.51 17.54 -17.46
CA LEU A 607 -35.59 18.42 -16.30
C LEU A 607 -36.83 19.31 -16.33
N ILE A 608 -37.13 19.94 -17.47
CA ILE A 608 -38.30 20.81 -17.62
C ILE A 608 -39.59 20.02 -17.41
N GLN A 609 -39.72 18.84 -18.03
CA GLN A 609 -40.91 17.98 -17.90
C GLN A 609 -41.11 17.47 -16.48
N TYR A 610 -40.02 17.10 -15.80
CA TYR A 610 -40.08 16.64 -14.42
C TYR A 610 -40.57 17.74 -13.49
N MET A 611 -40.02 18.96 -13.63
CA MET A 611 -40.42 20.10 -12.78
C MET A 611 -41.86 20.55 -13.04
N ASP A 612 -42.33 20.55 -14.29
CA ASP A 612 -43.75 20.80 -14.62
C ASP A 612 -44.66 19.78 -13.95
N LYS A 613 -44.30 18.49 -13.97
CA LYS A 613 -45.07 17.44 -13.30
C LYS A 613 -45.15 17.68 -11.79
N VAL A 614 -44.01 17.88 -11.14
CA VAL A 614 -43.95 18.06 -9.68
C VAL A 614 -44.76 19.28 -9.24
N TRP A 615 -44.63 20.40 -9.95
CA TRP A 615 -45.36 21.62 -9.63
C TRP A 615 -46.85 21.56 -9.96
N ARG A 616 -47.31 20.62 -10.79
CA ARG A 616 -48.76 20.35 -10.92
C ARG A 616 -49.29 19.50 -9.77
N ASP A 617 -48.50 18.54 -9.32
CA ASP A 617 -48.87 17.65 -8.22
C ASP A 617 -48.92 18.41 -6.87
N ASP A 618 -47.97 19.32 -6.60
CA ASP A 618 -47.92 20.11 -5.36
C ASP A 618 -49.08 21.13 -5.21
N PHE A 619 -49.70 21.54 -6.33
CA PHE A 619 -50.83 22.50 -6.33
C PHE A 619 -52.20 21.83 -6.55
N ALA A 620 -52.24 20.51 -6.74
CA ALA A 620 -53.49 19.77 -6.90
C ALA A 620 -54.28 19.60 -5.58
N ASP A 621 -53.63 19.78 -4.43
CA ASP A 621 -54.27 19.62 -3.11
C ASP A 621 -54.97 20.89 -2.60
N ASP A 622 -54.69 22.08 -3.15
CA ASP A 622 -55.16 23.34 -2.57
C ASP A 622 -56.28 24.08 -3.32
N GLU A 623 -56.64 23.75 -4.57
CA GLU A 623 -57.83 24.36 -5.19
C GLU A 623 -58.45 23.49 -6.31
N ARG A 624 -59.78 23.31 -6.22
CA ARG A 624 -60.60 22.42 -7.05
C ARG A 624 -61.03 23.03 -8.40
N ASP A 625 -60.30 24.03 -8.90
CA ASP A 625 -60.55 24.68 -10.20
C ASP A 625 -59.45 24.33 -11.19
N VAL A 626 -59.63 23.18 -11.85
CA VAL A 626 -58.61 22.48 -12.66
C VAL A 626 -58.35 23.11 -14.04
N ASP A 627 -59.07 24.16 -14.46
CA ASP A 627 -59.10 24.54 -15.88
C ASP A 627 -58.45 25.87 -16.30
N GLU A 628 -57.92 26.74 -15.42
CA GLU A 628 -57.38 28.04 -15.88
C GLU A 628 -56.05 28.55 -15.28
N GLN A 629 -55.36 27.83 -14.39
CA GLN A 629 -54.05 28.30 -13.89
C GLN A 629 -52.87 27.53 -14.51
N SER A 630 -52.18 28.19 -15.45
CA SER A 630 -50.84 27.76 -15.91
C SER A 630 -49.88 27.77 -14.71
N PRO A 631 -49.18 26.66 -14.40
CA PRO A 631 -48.36 26.55 -13.20
C PRO A 631 -47.23 27.59 -13.20
N VAL A 632 -47.02 28.26 -12.06
CA VAL A 632 -46.04 29.35 -11.84
C VAL A 632 -44.64 29.02 -12.38
N PHE A 633 -44.20 27.75 -12.30
CA PHE A 633 -42.94 27.26 -12.87
C PHE A 633 -42.80 27.54 -14.38
N CYS A 634 -43.85 27.28 -15.15
CA CYS A 634 -43.86 27.45 -16.60
C CYS A 634 -43.92 28.93 -17.01
N ASN A 635 -44.59 29.77 -16.20
CA ASN A 635 -44.76 31.19 -16.48
C ASN A 635 -43.54 32.03 -16.06
N GLU A 636 -42.87 31.69 -14.96
CA GLU A 636 -41.77 32.50 -14.43
C GLU A 636 -40.40 31.93 -14.79
N TRP A 637 -40.14 30.65 -14.46
CA TRP A 637 -38.82 30.07 -14.65
C TRP A 637 -38.54 29.77 -16.11
N LEU A 638 -39.44 29.06 -16.80
CA LEU A 638 -39.24 28.67 -18.20
C LEU A 638 -39.18 29.90 -19.12
N LEU A 639 -40.01 30.92 -18.87
CA LEU A 639 -39.96 32.20 -19.58
C LEU A 639 -38.62 32.92 -19.37
N THR A 640 -38.15 32.98 -18.12
CA THR A 640 -36.84 33.55 -17.77
C THR A 640 -35.69 32.78 -18.44
N PHE A 641 -35.77 31.45 -18.46
CA PHE A 641 -34.82 30.59 -19.14
C PHE A 641 -34.77 30.88 -20.65
N LEU A 642 -35.93 30.99 -21.33
CA LEU A 642 -35.99 31.32 -22.75
C LEU A 642 -35.41 32.71 -23.07
N HIS A 643 -35.72 33.72 -22.24
CA HIS A 643 -35.11 35.05 -22.37
C HIS A 643 -33.58 35.02 -22.26
N ARG A 644 -33.06 34.23 -21.32
CA ARG A 644 -31.61 34.05 -21.15
C ARG A 644 -31.00 33.28 -22.31
N LEU A 645 -31.62 32.18 -22.72
CA LEU A 645 -31.18 31.38 -23.87
C LEU A 645 -31.07 32.25 -25.13
N LYS A 646 -31.99 33.19 -25.34
CA LYS A 646 -31.94 34.14 -26.48
C LYS A 646 -30.67 34.99 -26.47
N ARG A 647 -30.22 35.43 -25.29
CA ARG A 647 -29.06 36.30 -25.11
C ARG A 647 -27.72 35.56 -25.05
N MET A 648 -27.70 34.28 -24.68
CA MET A 648 -26.45 33.51 -24.54
C MET A 648 -25.83 33.15 -25.90
N PRO A 649 -24.49 33.23 -26.10
CA PRO A 649 -23.84 32.86 -27.36
C PRO A 649 -23.50 31.35 -27.42
N LEU A 650 -24.52 30.50 -27.54
CA LEU A 650 -24.39 29.04 -27.46
C LEU A 650 -24.34 28.36 -28.83
N SER A 651 -23.32 27.52 -29.07
CA SER A 651 -23.15 26.77 -30.33
C SER A 651 -24.19 25.66 -30.53
N ASN A 652 -24.76 25.13 -29.44
CA ASN A 652 -25.73 24.03 -29.47
C ASN A 652 -27.21 24.49 -29.51
N LYS A 653 -27.49 25.81 -29.60
CA LYS A 653 -28.88 26.32 -29.70
C LYS A 653 -29.68 25.69 -30.81
N LYS A 654 -29.04 25.49 -31.96
CA LYS A 654 -29.66 24.83 -33.12
C LYS A 654 -30.15 23.43 -32.75
N GLN A 655 -29.45 22.70 -31.89
CA GLN A 655 -29.91 21.38 -31.45
C GLN A 655 -30.99 21.49 -30.35
N LEU A 656 -30.89 22.43 -29.42
CA LEU A 656 -31.82 22.56 -28.30
C LEU A 656 -33.21 23.12 -28.69
N ILE A 657 -33.26 24.12 -29.58
CA ILE A 657 -34.50 24.82 -29.96
C ILE A 657 -35.60 23.88 -30.52
N PRO A 658 -35.30 22.95 -31.45
CA PRO A 658 -36.30 21.99 -31.94
C PRO A 658 -36.89 21.10 -30.83
N PHE A 659 -36.08 20.71 -29.85
CA PHE A 659 -36.53 19.92 -28.71
C PHE A 659 -37.47 20.73 -27.81
N LEU A 660 -37.14 22.00 -27.52
CA LEU A 660 -38.03 22.90 -26.80
C LEU A 660 -39.36 23.08 -27.54
N LEU A 661 -39.33 23.39 -28.84
CA LEU A 661 -40.54 23.51 -29.66
C LEU A 661 -41.42 22.27 -29.63
N LYS A 662 -40.82 21.08 -29.64
CA LYS A 662 -41.58 19.82 -29.68
C LYS A 662 -42.14 19.42 -28.32
N HIS A 663 -41.40 19.66 -27.25
CA HIS A 663 -41.68 19.08 -25.93
C HIS A 663 -42.17 20.06 -24.88
N THR A 664 -41.97 21.38 -25.06
CA THR A 664 -42.38 22.40 -24.07
C THR A 664 -43.42 23.37 -24.62
N ALA A 665 -43.80 23.28 -25.90
CA ALA A 665 -44.79 24.17 -26.51
C ALA A 665 -46.14 24.16 -25.80
N ALA A 666 -46.62 23.02 -25.30
CA ALA A 666 -47.88 22.94 -24.57
C ALA A 666 -47.82 23.57 -23.15
N LEU A 667 -46.61 23.89 -22.67
CA LEU A 667 -46.37 24.40 -21.32
C LEU A 667 -46.25 25.93 -21.27
N LEU A 668 -46.12 26.59 -22.42
CA LEU A 668 -45.78 28.01 -22.48
C LEU A 668 -47.02 28.89 -22.55
N THR A 669 -46.89 30.12 -22.03
CA THR A 669 -47.81 31.22 -22.29
C THR A 669 -47.61 31.77 -23.69
N ASP A 670 -48.58 32.55 -24.16
CA ASP A 670 -48.49 33.39 -25.37
C ASP A 670 -47.11 34.09 -25.47
N GLU A 671 -46.65 34.75 -24.40
CA GLU A 671 -45.34 35.41 -24.37
C GLU A 671 -44.17 34.44 -24.57
N GLY A 672 -44.22 33.27 -23.93
CA GLY A 672 -43.24 32.20 -24.10
C GLY A 672 -43.21 31.63 -25.52
N HIS A 673 -44.37 31.47 -26.16
CA HIS A 673 -44.47 31.05 -27.56
C HIS A 673 -43.82 32.06 -28.49
N LEU A 674 -44.06 33.35 -28.29
CA LEU A 674 -43.44 34.41 -29.08
C LEU A 674 -41.91 34.42 -28.91
N LEU A 675 -41.40 34.20 -27.69
CA LEU A 675 -39.96 34.11 -27.45
C LEU A 675 -39.32 32.90 -28.15
N LEU A 676 -39.97 31.73 -28.13
CA LEU A 676 -39.52 30.58 -28.89
C LEU A 676 -39.49 30.86 -30.40
N LEU A 677 -40.53 31.52 -30.94
CA LEU A 677 -40.58 31.92 -32.34
C LEU A 677 -39.44 32.89 -32.70
N GLN A 678 -39.17 33.87 -31.83
CA GLN A 678 -38.05 34.80 -31.99
C GLN A 678 -36.68 34.11 -31.93
N LEU A 679 -36.48 33.16 -31.00
CA LEU A 679 -35.28 32.33 -30.89
C LEU A 679 -35.02 31.54 -32.17
N VAL A 680 -36.07 30.92 -32.70
CA VAL A 680 -36.06 30.20 -33.96
C VAL A 680 -35.64 31.11 -35.11
N ALA A 681 -36.26 32.29 -35.23
CA ALA A 681 -35.97 33.24 -36.30
C ALA A 681 -34.54 33.78 -36.24
N GLN A 682 -33.98 33.93 -35.04
CA GLN A 682 -32.62 34.42 -34.82
C GLN A 682 -31.55 33.39 -35.19
N GLU A 683 -31.76 32.11 -34.87
CA GLU A 683 -30.70 31.09 -34.99
C GLU A 683 -30.71 30.32 -36.32
N TYR A 684 -31.80 30.40 -37.10
CA TYR A 684 -31.98 29.63 -38.32
C TYR A 684 -32.09 30.48 -39.59
N SER A 685 -31.29 30.12 -40.60
CA SER A 685 -31.40 30.61 -41.98
C SER A 685 -32.33 29.77 -42.87
N PHE A 686 -32.89 28.67 -42.33
CA PHE A 686 -33.87 27.76 -42.95
C PHE A 686 -33.53 27.22 -44.36
N SER A 687 -32.25 27.05 -44.69
CA SER A 687 -31.80 26.64 -46.02
C SER A 687 -31.67 25.11 -46.25
N GLU A 688 -32.05 24.26 -45.28
CA GLU A 688 -31.77 22.81 -45.33
C GLU A 688 -33.01 21.91 -45.13
N LEU A 689 -33.01 20.71 -45.75
CA LEU A 689 -34.11 19.72 -45.73
C LEU A 689 -34.44 19.15 -44.32
N ALA A 690 -33.52 19.20 -43.35
CA ALA A 690 -33.72 18.71 -41.97
C ALA A 690 -34.75 19.54 -41.16
N VAL A 691 -35.19 20.67 -41.72
CA VAL A 691 -36.08 21.67 -41.12
C VAL A 691 -37.57 21.21 -41.11
N ALA A 692 -37.95 20.19 -41.90
CA ALA A 692 -39.34 19.80 -42.13
C ALA A 692 -40.11 19.28 -40.89
N THR A 693 -39.45 18.72 -39.88
CA THR A 693 -40.13 18.08 -38.74
C THR A 693 -40.59 19.06 -37.66
N TRP A 694 -39.83 20.13 -37.38
CA TRP A 694 -40.19 21.12 -36.36
C TRP A 694 -40.85 22.39 -36.93
N LEU A 695 -40.77 22.64 -38.25
CA LEU A 695 -41.67 23.58 -38.93
C LEU A 695 -43.15 23.21 -38.77
N LYS A 696 -43.47 21.92 -38.58
CA LYS A 696 -44.82 21.47 -38.23
C LYS A 696 -45.25 21.97 -36.86
N SER A 697 -44.35 21.94 -35.88
CA SER A 697 -44.60 22.45 -34.53
C SER A 697 -44.81 23.97 -34.56
N ILE A 698 -44.03 24.70 -35.36
CA ILE A 698 -44.22 26.14 -35.58
C ILE A 698 -45.56 26.42 -36.24
N ALA A 699 -45.92 25.68 -37.31
CA ALA A 699 -47.21 25.82 -37.96
C ALA A 699 -48.37 25.53 -37.01
N ALA A 700 -48.26 24.49 -36.17
CA ALA A 700 -49.27 24.17 -35.16
C ALA A 700 -49.42 25.28 -34.11
N LEU A 701 -48.32 25.84 -33.61
CA LEU A 701 -48.34 27.00 -32.70
C LEU A 701 -49.04 28.20 -33.35
N LEU A 702 -48.66 28.56 -34.57
CA LEU A 702 -49.29 29.69 -35.27
C LEU A 702 -50.79 29.50 -35.45
N ILE A 703 -51.27 28.28 -35.71
CA ILE A 703 -52.71 28.00 -35.85
C ILE A 703 -53.42 28.15 -34.51
N ASN A 704 -52.92 27.50 -33.46
CA ASN A 704 -53.55 27.50 -32.14
C ASN A 704 -53.73 28.92 -31.59
N HIS A 705 -52.77 29.82 -31.84
CA HIS A 705 -52.81 31.18 -31.30
C HIS A 705 -53.45 32.23 -32.23
N THR A 706 -53.79 31.85 -33.47
CA THR A 706 -54.52 32.74 -34.40
C THR A 706 -56.02 32.42 -34.43
N GLN A 707 -56.43 31.25 -33.93
CA GLN A 707 -57.82 30.83 -33.72
C GLN A 707 -58.28 31.21 -32.30
N GLY A 708 -59.11 32.26 -32.14
CA GLY A 708 -59.60 32.72 -30.82
C GLY A 708 -59.93 34.23 -30.76
N LYS A 709 -60.47 34.75 -29.64
CA LYS A 709 -60.89 36.17 -29.49
C LYS A 709 -59.85 37.12 -28.85
N SER A 710 -58.67 36.63 -28.46
CA SER A 710 -57.59 37.46 -27.89
C SER A 710 -56.95 38.35 -28.96
N ASN A 711 -57.01 39.69 -28.81
CA ASN A 711 -56.55 40.67 -29.81
C ASN A 711 -55.06 41.01 -29.73
N LEU A 712 -54.46 40.98 -28.52
CA LEU A 712 -53.13 41.57 -28.29
C LEU A 712 -51.99 40.64 -28.73
N PHE A 713 -52.19 39.33 -28.60
CA PHE A 713 -51.19 38.34 -29.02
C PHE A 713 -51.15 38.14 -30.54
N LYS A 714 -52.31 38.22 -31.20
CA LYS A 714 -52.42 38.15 -32.66
C LYS A 714 -51.65 39.25 -33.36
N LEU A 715 -51.70 40.47 -32.83
CA LEU A 715 -50.91 41.60 -33.34
C LEU A 715 -49.40 41.32 -33.28
N LYS A 716 -48.92 40.71 -32.18
CA LYS A 716 -47.50 40.32 -32.03
C LYS A 716 -47.09 39.20 -32.99
N ILE A 717 -47.99 38.25 -33.29
CA ILE A 717 -47.76 37.21 -34.30
C ILE A 717 -47.71 37.82 -35.71
N ASP A 718 -48.64 38.74 -36.03
CA ASP A 718 -48.66 39.45 -37.32
C ASP A 718 -47.35 40.22 -37.53
N GLU A 719 -46.95 41.01 -36.53
CA GLU A 719 -45.68 41.74 -36.53
C GLU A 719 -44.47 40.80 -36.64
N PHE A 720 -44.46 39.68 -35.90
CA PHE A 720 -43.39 38.68 -36.00
C PHE A 720 -43.28 38.11 -37.42
N LEU A 721 -44.39 37.69 -38.04
CA LEU A 721 -44.37 37.10 -39.38
C LEU A 721 -43.93 38.11 -40.44
N LEU A 722 -44.39 39.36 -40.36
CA LEU A 722 -44.00 40.44 -41.27
C LEU A 722 -42.52 40.80 -41.14
N ASN A 723 -41.97 40.79 -39.91
CA ASN A 723 -40.57 41.14 -39.65
C ASN A 723 -39.59 39.99 -39.89
N ASN A 724 -40.06 38.75 -40.14
CA ASN A 724 -39.22 37.57 -40.32
C ASN A 724 -39.54 36.82 -41.63
N PRO A 725 -39.29 37.43 -42.81
CA PRO A 725 -39.67 36.87 -44.11
C PRO A 725 -39.00 35.52 -44.42
N HIS A 726 -37.82 35.26 -43.86
CA HIS A 726 -37.14 33.97 -43.99
C HIS A 726 -37.92 32.82 -43.33
N VAL A 727 -38.58 33.06 -42.20
CA VAL A 727 -39.44 32.08 -41.51
C VAL A 727 -40.69 31.81 -42.35
N VAL A 728 -41.31 32.86 -42.88
CA VAL A 728 -42.51 32.77 -43.73
C VAL A 728 -42.21 31.95 -45.00
N LYS A 729 -41.07 32.24 -45.66
CA LYS A 729 -40.60 31.48 -46.82
C LYS A 729 -40.40 30.01 -46.50
N ALA A 730 -39.77 29.69 -45.36
CA ALA A 730 -39.54 28.32 -44.93
C ALA A 730 -40.86 27.55 -44.67
N LEU A 731 -41.82 28.18 -44.01
CA LEU A 731 -43.15 27.61 -43.75
C LEU A 731 -43.96 27.42 -45.05
N ALA A 732 -43.81 28.31 -46.03
CA ALA A 732 -44.49 28.23 -47.31
C ALA A 732 -43.92 27.14 -48.24
N VAL A 733 -42.61 26.89 -48.17
CA VAL A 733 -41.94 25.83 -48.96
C VAL A 733 -42.20 24.43 -48.40
N CYS A 734 -42.36 24.30 -47.08
CA CYS A 734 -42.68 23.03 -46.44
C CYS A 734 -44.15 22.63 -46.68
N GLN A 735 -44.40 21.58 -47.46
CA GLN A 735 -45.74 21.15 -47.85
C GLN A 735 -46.68 20.91 -46.66
N ASP A 736 -46.21 20.24 -45.61
CA ASP A 736 -47.01 19.94 -44.42
C ASP A 736 -47.34 21.18 -43.59
N SER A 737 -46.39 22.11 -43.46
CA SER A 737 -46.62 23.38 -42.76
C SER A 737 -47.56 24.30 -43.55
N ARG A 738 -47.37 24.38 -44.87
CA ARG A 738 -48.23 25.14 -45.78
C ARG A 738 -49.67 24.63 -45.73
N MET A 739 -49.89 23.32 -45.85
CA MET A 739 -51.21 22.68 -45.76
C MET A 739 -51.94 23.03 -44.45
N ARG A 740 -51.20 23.06 -43.34
CA ARG A 740 -51.74 23.44 -42.03
C ARG A 740 -52.10 24.93 -41.97
N LEU A 741 -51.28 25.80 -42.56
CA LEU A 741 -51.43 27.25 -42.49
C LEU A 741 -52.32 27.86 -43.58
N THR A 742 -52.82 27.06 -44.53
CA THR A 742 -53.58 27.52 -45.72
C THR A 742 -54.81 28.39 -45.40
N GLY A 743 -55.39 28.25 -44.20
CA GLY A 743 -56.54 29.05 -43.74
C GLY A 743 -56.20 30.16 -42.72
N ASN A 744 -54.92 30.43 -42.46
CA ASN A 744 -54.50 31.40 -41.46
C ASN A 744 -54.36 32.81 -42.09
N PRO A 745 -55.17 33.81 -41.68
CA PRO A 745 -55.19 35.13 -42.33
C PRO A 745 -53.89 35.92 -42.14
N PHE A 746 -53.20 35.74 -41.00
CA PHE A 746 -51.93 36.40 -40.72
C PHE A 746 -50.79 35.81 -41.55
N PHE A 747 -50.77 34.48 -41.71
CA PHE A 747 -49.81 33.82 -42.59
C PHE A 747 -50.04 34.19 -44.06
N ALA A 748 -51.29 34.19 -44.53
CA ALA A 748 -51.63 34.60 -45.89
C ALA A 748 -51.22 36.06 -46.17
N LYS A 749 -51.45 36.97 -45.21
CA LYS A 749 -51.00 38.36 -45.28
C LYS A 749 -49.48 38.48 -45.38
N ALA A 750 -48.73 37.73 -44.56
CA ALA A 750 -47.27 37.74 -44.59
C ALA A 750 -46.70 37.12 -45.88
N VAL A 751 -47.34 36.07 -46.45
CA VAL A 751 -46.98 35.50 -47.76
C VAL A 751 -47.21 36.52 -48.88
N LYS A 752 -48.35 37.21 -48.89
CA LYS A 752 -48.63 38.29 -49.87
C LYS A 752 -47.63 39.45 -49.77
N ALA A 753 -47.26 39.84 -48.55
CA ALA A 753 -46.24 40.86 -48.31
C ALA A 753 -44.85 40.41 -48.83
N LEU A 754 -44.54 39.11 -48.73
CA LEU A 754 -43.30 38.51 -49.24
C LEU A 754 -43.28 38.37 -50.77
N GLU A 755 -44.44 38.14 -51.38
CA GLU A 755 -44.65 38.04 -52.84
C GLU A 755 -44.78 39.42 -53.52
N GLY A 756 -44.84 40.52 -52.76
CA GLY A 756 -44.83 41.89 -53.27
C GLY A 756 -46.17 42.41 -53.79
N SER A 757 -47.31 41.79 -53.44
CA SER A 757 -48.64 42.26 -53.88
C SER A 757 -49.21 43.29 -52.91
N SER A 758 -49.07 44.57 -53.23
CA SER A 758 -49.83 45.65 -52.57
C SER A 758 -51.26 45.71 -53.13
N ASP A 759 -52.17 44.92 -52.58
CA ASP A 759 -53.60 45.23 -52.63
C ASP A 759 -54.06 45.50 -51.21
N VAL A 760 -54.17 46.79 -50.88
CA VAL A 760 -54.84 47.29 -49.68
C VAL A 760 -56.33 47.01 -49.85
N PRO A 761 -57.00 46.28 -48.95
CA PRO A 761 -58.45 46.31 -48.91
C PRO A 761 -58.87 47.58 -48.16
N ASP A 762 -59.50 48.50 -48.89
CA ASP A 762 -60.25 49.62 -48.29
C ASP A 762 -61.31 49.05 -47.34
N TYR A 763 -61.18 49.39 -46.06
CA TYR A 763 -62.26 49.28 -45.09
C TYR A 763 -63.26 50.39 -45.38
N HIS A 764 -64.42 50.03 -45.96
CA HIS A 764 -65.61 50.86 -45.92
C HIS A 764 -66.51 50.40 -44.75
N GLU A 765 -66.49 51.19 -43.67
CA GLU A 765 -67.53 51.38 -42.66
C GLU A 765 -67.48 52.89 -42.35
N GLU A 766 -68.53 53.66 -42.19
CA GLU A 766 -69.96 53.50 -42.36
C GLU A 766 -70.53 54.94 -42.31
N ASP A 767 -71.71 55.11 -42.88
CA ASP A 767 -72.79 55.95 -42.34
C ASP A 767 -73.04 57.43 -42.71
N THR A 768 -74.34 57.62 -42.96
CA THR A 768 -75.23 58.76 -42.67
C THR A 768 -75.62 59.81 -43.74
N VAL A 769 -76.89 59.65 -44.18
CA VAL A 769 -78.01 60.64 -44.06
C VAL A 769 -78.38 61.54 -45.27
N ARG A 770 -79.52 61.12 -45.87
CA ARG A 770 -80.76 61.86 -46.26
C ARG A 770 -80.79 62.99 -47.31
N SER A 771 -81.70 62.74 -48.28
CA SER A 771 -82.78 63.58 -48.86
C SER A 771 -82.40 64.87 -49.61
N SER A 772 -82.83 65.05 -50.87
CA SER A 772 -84.24 65.24 -51.29
C SER A 772 -84.40 64.98 -52.82
N ILE A 773 -85.28 64.07 -53.24
CA ILE A 773 -86.64 64.25 -53.87
C ILE A 773 -86.58 64.73 -55.35
N PRO A 774 -87.43 64.22 -56.28
CA PRO A 774 -88.74 63.55 -56.06
C PRO A 774 -88.80 62.05 -56.32
#